data_AF-A0A6M2F1B7-F1
#
_entry.id   AF-A0A6M2F1B7-F1
#
_cell.length_a   1.000
_cell.length_b   1.000
_cell.length_c   1.000
_cell.angle_alpha   90.00
_cell.angle_beta   90.00
_cell.angle_gamma   90.00
#
_symmetry.space_group_name_H-M   'P 1'
#
loop_
_entity.id
_entity.type
_entity.pdbx_description
1 polymer ?
#
loop_
_entity_poly.entity_id
_entity_poly.type
_entity_poly.pdbx_seq_one_letter_code
_entity_poly.pdbx_strand_id
1 'polypeptide(L)'
;MSSMAVFRLIFLVVFLGWLVVWIMLPTKLYKNTWTPKLNSKLNSTYFSGQGTNLLLLSCPMMFIAALGCIYLHAKKQQRSSYSKSVVTSNRLSFLRRPALVMAPLGTVTAMELAFAAMFIALLIWSLGNYVYVSFGHLHIHKQGEKVWQTKFRTVSLRLGYVGNICWAFLFFPVTRGSSILPLVGLTSESSIKYHIWLGHLSMILFAAHTVGFVMYWAVTHQMALMLEWSRTWVSNVAGEIAAVLALAMWVTSSYRIRRKMFEVFFYTHQLYILYIVFYVLHVGAAYFCMILPGIFLFAIDRYMRFLQSQRRARLDSARLLPCGSVELTFSKSPGLYYNPTSILFLNVPSISKLQWHPFTITSSCKMDQDKLSVAVKRLGNWSQKLCQEISSSVDRLEVSVEGPYGPNSSHFLRHEQLVLVSGGSGIAPFISIIREIMFESTKPNYQAPRVLLVCAFKNSADLAMLDLLLPINDTPANISQLQLQIEAYITREEEQPIADNQKLLQTIWFKPNQLDSPICAFLGQNNWLWLGAIIASSFIMFLLILGIVTRYYIYPIDHNTEEIYHFSFFVLWDMFLLCACIFLASSAVFLFRKKEHATEGKQIQNLEVPTPTPSPGSWFRNADRELESLPHRSLVQATKVHFCARPDLKRILFDCKASDVGVLACGPRKMRHEVAKICSSGMADNLHFESISFNW
;
A
#
# COMPACT_ATOMS: atom_id res chain seq x y z
N MET A 1 -11.66 -31.68 -3.47
CA MET A 1 -10.86 -30.46 -3.19
C MET A 1 -11.74 -29.46 -2.45
N SER A 2 -11.25 -28.79 -1.39
CA SER A 2 -12.04 -27.73 -0.74
C SER A 2 -12.31 -26.59 -1.73
N SER A 3 -13.45 -25.90 -1.62
CA SER A 3 -13.80 -24.74 -2.46
C SER A 3 -12.65 -23.71 -2.55
N MET A 4 -11.93 -23.49 -1.43
CA MET A 4 -10.76 -22.60 -1.38
C MET A 4 -9.56 -23.07 -2.22
N ALA A 5 -9.35 -24.39 -2.36
CA ALA A 5 -8.29 -24.93 -3.20
C ALA A 5 -8.61 -24.75 -4.69
N VAL A 6 -9.89 -24.82 -5.07
CA VAL A 6 -10.34 -24.57 -6.44
C VAL A 6 -10.07 -23.13 -6.85
N PHE A 7 -10.43 -22.14 -6.01
CA PHE A 7 -10.09 -20.72 -6.28
C PHE A 7 -8.59 -20.51 -6.51
N ARG A 8 -7.73 -21.09 -5.66
CA ARG A 8 -6.27 -20.97 -5.80
C ARG A 8 -5.76 -21.58 -7.10
N LEU A 9 -6.31 -22.73 -7.50
CA LEU A 9 -5.95 -23.36 -8.77
C LEU A 9 -6.37 -22.48 -9.96
N ILE A 10 -7.58 -21.91 -9.94
CA ILE A 10 -8.05 -20.98 -10.97
C ILE A 10 -7.12 -19.77 -11.08
N PHE A 11 -6.80 -19.11 -9.96
CA PHE A 11 -5.88 -17.97 -9.95
C PHE A 11 -4.51 -18.34 -10.52
N LEU A 12 -3.97 -19.50 -10.13
CA LEU A 12 -2.68 -19.97 -10.63
C LEU A 12 -2.71 -20.21 -12.15
N VAL A 13 -3.73 -20.91 -12.66
CA VAL A 13 -3.84 -21.23 -14.09
C VAL A 13 -4.01 -19.96 -14.92
N VAL A 14 -4.89 -19.04 -14.51
CA VAL A 14 -5.11 -17.78 -15.24
C VAL A 14 -3.86 -16.90 -15.22
N PHE A 15 -3.19 -16.79 -14.07
CA PHE A 15 -1.97 -15.99 -13.95
C PHE A 15 -0.80 -16.59 -14.74
N LEU A 16 -0.60 -17.91 -14.70
CA LEU A 16 0.42 -18.57 -15.53
C LEU A 16 0.13 -18.40 -17.02
N GLY A 17 -1.14 -18.53 -17.44
CA GLY A 17 -1.54 -18.26 -18.82
C GLY A 17 -1.22 -16.83 -19.24
N TRP A 18 -1.50 -15.85 -18.38
CA TRP A 18 -1.17 -14.44 -18.60
C TRP A 18 0.36 -14.20 -18.69
N LEU A 19 1.17 -14.87 -17.87
CA LEU A 19 2.64 -14.82 -17.97
C LEU A 19 3.17 -15.44 -19.26
N VAL A 20 2.56 -16.55 -19.73
CA VAL A 20 2.93 -17.15 -21.02
C VAL A 20 2.72 -16.16 -22.16
N VAL A 21 1.65 -15.35 -22.13
CA VAL A 21 1.44 -14.30 -23.14
C VAL A 21 2.62 -13.33 -23.17
N TRP A 22 3.12 -12.86 -22.01
CA TRP A 22 4.29 -11.98 -21.95
C TRP A 22 5.57 -12.62 -22.49
N ILE A 23 5.81 -13.89 -22.17
CA ILE A 23 6.98 -14.64 -22.65
C ILE A 23 6.92 -14.82 -24.18
N MET A 24 5.72 -15.04 -24.72
CA MET A 24 5.49 -15.29 -26.14
C MET A 24 5.45 -14.02 -26.98
N LEU A 25 4.97 -12.90 -26.44
CA LEU A 25 4.82 -11.60 -27.13
C LEU A 25 6.03 -11.19 -28.02
N PRO A 26 7.30 -11.31 -27.58
CA PRO A 26 8.45 -10.92 -28.39
C PRO A 26 8.89 -11.94 -29.44
N THR A 27 8.29 -13.13 -29.48
CA THR A 27 8.76 -14.26 -30.29
C THR A 27 8.29 -14.20 -31.74
N LYS A 28 9.03 -14.88 -32.63
CA LYS A 28 8.64 -15.04 -34.05
C LYS A 28 7.32 -15.79 -34.19
N LEU A 29 7.08 -16.80 -33.34
CA LEU A 29 5.85 -17.57 -33.34
C LEU A 29 4.63 -16.69 -33.04
N TYR A 30 4.75 -15.80 -32.05
CA TYR A 30 3.68 -14.87 -31.75
C TYR A 30 3.43 -13.92 -32.93
N LYS A 31 4.49 -13.25 -33.42
CA LYS A 31 4.37 -12.28 -34.53
C LYS A 31 3.82 -12.88 -35.82
N ASN A 32 4.31 -14.05 -36.23
CA ASN A 32 4.04 -14.59 -37.57
C ASN A 32 2.84 -15.55 -37.58
N THR A 33 2.48 -16.17 -36.45
CA THR A 33 1.42 -17.17 -36.41
C THR A 33 0.27 -16.74 -35.51
N TRP A 34 0.54 -16.24 -34.30
CA TRP A 34 -0.54 -15.89 -33.37
C TRP A 34 -1.18 -14.57 -33.75
N THR A 35 -0.41 -13.51 -33.99
CA THR A 35 -0.93 -12.18 -34.30
C THR A 35 -1.90 -12.19 -35.50
N PRO A 36 -1.60 -12.83 -36.65
CA PRO A 36 -2.55 -12.87 -37.76
C PRO A 36 -3.83 -13.65 -37.43
N LYS A 37 -3.71 -14.80 -36.74
CA LYS A 37 -4.87 -15.62 -36.33
C LYS A 37 -5.74 -14.96 -35.27
N LEU A 38 -5.13 -14.20 -34.36
CA LEU A 38 -5.82 -13.44 -33.33
C LEU A 38 -6.50 -12.23 -33.94
N ASN A 39 -5.79 -11.48 -34.79
CA ASN A 39 -6.37 -10.32 -35.46
C ASN A 39 -7.53 -10.72 -36.38
N SER A 40 -7.47 -11.85 -37.09
CA SER A 40 -8.61 -12.28 -37.91
C SER A 40 -9.87 -12.62 -37.11
N LYS A 41 -9.73 -12.96 -35.83
CA LYS A 41 -10.86 -13.30 -34.94
C LYS A 41 -11.29 -12.15 -34.03
N LEU A 42 -10.35 -11.30 -33.62
CA LEU A 42 -10.52 -10.30 -32.56
C LEU A 42 -10.47 -8.86 -33.06
N ASN A 43 -9.93 -8.62 -34.26
CA ASN A 43 -10.05 -7.32 -34.92
C ASN A 43 -11.48 -7.19 -35.45
N SER A 44 -12.36 -6.75 -34.56
CA SER A 44 -13.76 -6.53 -34.86
C SER A 44 -14.04 -5.04 -35.06
N THR A 45 -15.17 -4.74 -35.67
CA THR A 45 -15.68 -3.37 -35.80
C THR A 45 -16.00 -2.71 -34.44
N TYR A 46 -16.00 -3.48 -33.35
CA TYR A 46 -16.26 -2.99 -31.99
C TYR A 46 -14.99 -2.66 -31.20
N PHE A 47 -13.91 -3.40 -31.38
CA PHE A 47 -12.69 -3.21 -30.58
C PHE A 47 -11.44 -2.91 -31.42
N SER A 48 -11.57 -2.87 -32.75
CA SER A 48 -10.48 -2.53 -33.67
C SER A 48 -9.17 -3.27 -33.32
N GLY A 49 -8.01 -2.63 -33.53
CA GLY A 49 -6.69 -3.19 -33.24
C GLY A 49 -6.38 -3.40 -31.76
N GLN A 50 -7.24 -2.94 -30.83
CA GLN A 50 -7.01 -3.08 -29.39
C GLN A 50 -7.64 -4.34 -28.75
N GLY A 51 -8.57 -5.00 -29.45
CA GLY A 51 -9.28 -6.17 -28.94
C GLY A 51 -8.37 -7.33 -28.49
N THR A 52 -7.28 -7.58 -29.22
CA THR A 52 -6.31 -8.65 -28.87
C THR A 52 -5.63 -8.38 -27.53
N ASN A 53 -5.12 -7.17 -27.31
CA ASN A 53 -4.43 -6.82 -26.06
C ASN A 53 -5.42 -6.71 -24.90
N LEU A 54 -6.62 -6.20 -25.15
CA LEU A 54 -7.68 -6.13 -24.15
C LEU A 54 -8.05 -7.54 -23.63
N LEU A 55 -8.23 -8.50 -24.54
CA LEU A 55 -8.58 -9.87 -24.17
C LEU A 55 -7.42 -10.62 -23.49
N LEU A 56 -6.19 -10.50 -24.01
CA LEU A 56 -5.06 -11.29 -23.54
C LEU A 56 -4.34 -10.69 -22.33
N LEU A 57 -4.29 -9.37 -22.21
CA LEU A 57 -3.51 -8.68 -21.18
C LEU A 57 -4.41 -8.03 -20.13
N SER A 58 -5.58 -7.49 -20.51
CA SER A 58 -6.47 -6.80 -19.56
C SER A 58 -7.44 -7.72 -18.83
N CYS A 59 -8.25 -8.48 -19.58
CA CYS A 59 -9.32 -9.32 -19.03
C CYS A 59 -8.85 -10.31 -17.95
N PRO A 60 -7.70 -11.01 -18.08
CA PRO A 60 -7.27 -11.98 -17.07
C PRO A 60 -6.99 -11.34 -15.71
N MET A 61 -6.35 -10.16 -15.69
CA MET A 61 -6.04 -9.45 -14.45
C MET A 61 -7.28 -8.83 -13.81
N MET A 62 -8.20 -8.31 -14.62
CA MET A 62 -9.50 -7.82 -14.12
C MET A 62 -10.35 -8.95 -13.54
N PHE A 63 -10.32 -10.14 -14.18
CA PHE A 63 -10.96 -11.35 -13.66
C PHE A 63 -10.35 -11.79 -12.33
N ILE A 64 -9.01 -11.86 -12.23
CA ILE A 64 -8.31 -12.19 -10.97
C ILE A 64 -8.68 -11.19 -9.87
N ALA A 65 -8.74 -9.89 -10.18
CA ALA A 65 -9.09 -8.87 -9.21
C ALA A 65 -10.54 -9.01 -8.70
N ALA A 66 -11.51 -9.19 -9.60
CA ALA A 66 -12.93 -9.34 -9.24
C ALA A 66 -13.20 -10.67 -8.50
N LEU A 67 -12.68 -11.80 -9.01
CA LEU A 67 -12.84 -13.10 -8.36
C LEU A 67 -12.05 -13.17 -7.04
N GLY A 68 -10.93 -12.44 -6.96
CA GLY A 68 -10.13 -12.24 -5.75
C GLY A 68 -10.93 -11.66 -4.60
N CYS A 69 -11.81 -10.70 -4.89
CA CYS A 69 -12.73 -10.15 -3.91
C CYS A 69 -13.68 -11.22 -3.33
N ILE A 70 -14.26 -12.07 -4.18
CA ILE A 70 -15.14 -13.17 -3.76
C ILE A 70 -14.37 -14.17 -2.88
N TYR A 71 -13.16 -14.54 -3.30
CA TYR A 71 -12.29 -15.43 -2.54
C TYR A 71 -11.96 -14.86 -1.14
N LEU A 72 -11.59 -13.58 -1.05
CA LEU A 72 -11.27 -12.92 0.21
C LEU A 72 -12.49 -12.81 1.12
N HIS A 73 -13.67 -12.59 0.56
CA HIS A 73 -14.93 -12.60 1.31
C HIS A 73 -15.21 -13.97 1.92
N ALA A 74 -15.17 -15.04 1.12
CA ALA A 74 -15.39 -16.40 1.60
C ALA A 74 -14.35 -16.82 2.67
N LYS A 75 -13.09 -16.43 2.48
CA LYS A 75 -12.02 -16.65 3.47
C LYS A 75 -12.27 -15.90 4.80
N LYS A 76 -12.83 -14.68 4.74
CA LYS A 76 -13.22 -13.90 5.92
C LYS A 76 -14.32 -14.62 6.71
N GLN A 77 -15.36 -15.14 6.04
CA GLN A 77 -16.45 -15.86 6.69
C GLN A 77 -15.99 -17.18 7.35
N GLN A 78 -15.13 -17.96 6.69
CA GLN A 78 -14.63 -19.22 7.29
C GLN A 78 -13.85 -19.00 8.59
N ARG A 79 -13.16 -17.85 8.74
CA ARG A 79 -12.40 -17.52 9.95
C ARG A 79 -13.26 -17.15 11.15
N SER A 80 -14.50 -16.68 10.96
CA SER A 80 -15.40 -16.43 12.09
C SER A 80 -15.99 -17.72 12.68
N SER A 81 -15.99 -18.84 11.94
CA SER A 81 -16.52 -20.13 12.41
C SER A 81 -15.49 -21.09 12.99
N TYR A 82 -14.19 -20.92 12.73
CA TYR A 82 -13.14 -21.81 13.26
C TYR A 82 -12.03 -21.00 13.95
N SER A 83 -12.11 -20.90 15.28
CA SER A 83 -11.12 -20.28 16.18
C SER A 83 -9.85 -21.14 16.40
N LYS A 84 -9.48 -22.01 15.47
CA LYS A 84 -8.22 -22.74 15.53
C LYS A 84 -7.63 -22.83 14.14
N SER A 85 -6.69 -21.95 13.81
CA SER A 85 -5.80 -22.23 12.70
C SER A 85 -4.77 -23.27 13.16
N VAL A 86 -5.14 -24.54 13.08
CA VAL A 86 -4.14 -25.60 12.94
C VAL A 86 -3.56 -25.40 11.54
N VAL A 87 -2.29 -25.01 11.45
CA VAL A 87 -1.58 -25.01 10.18
C VAL A 87 -0.23 -25.68 10.32
N THR A 88 -0.17 -26.79 9.60
CA THR A 88 0.96 -27.60 9.16
C THR A 88 2.24 -26.81 8.88
N SER A 89 3.36 -27.34 9.38
CA SER A 89 4.70 -26.87 9.10
C SER A 89 4.96 -26.86 7.58
N ASN A 90 5.07 -25.69 6.98
CA ASN A 90 5.48 -25.59 5.58
C ASN A 90 7.00 -25.75 5.50
N ARG A 91 7.46 -26.82 4.83
CA ARG A 91 8.88 -27.06 4.45
C ARG A 91 9.53 -25.91 3.67
N LEU A 92 8.75 -24.94 3.20
CA LEU A 92 9.19 -23.75 2.46
C LEU A 92 9.43 -22.51 3.35
N SER A 93 9.39 -22.63 4.68
CA SER A 93 9.64 -21.51 5.60
C SER A 93 11.04 -20.89 5.44
N PHE A 94 12.03 -21.69 5.04
CA PHE A 94 13.40 -21.23 4.75
C PHE A 94 13.45 -20.15 3.66
N LEU A 95 12.59 -20.25 2.63
CA LEU A 95 12.55 -19.28 1.53
C LEU A 95 12.03 -17.89 1.95
N ARG A 96 11.37 -17.80 3.12
CA ARG A 96 10.92 -16.53 3.72
C ARG A 96 11.99 -15.88 4.60
N ARG A 97 13.12 -16.55 4.88
CA ARG A 97 14.22 -15.94 5.64
C ARG A 97 14.85 -14.79 4.83
N PRO A 98 15.33 -13.72 5.50
CA PRO A 98 16.08 -12.67 4.83
C PRO A 98 17.34 -13.26 4.19
N ALA A 99 17.46 -13.16 2.87
CA ALA A 99 18.62 -13.68 2.13
C ALA A 99 19.66 -12.58 1.87
N LEU A 100 19.20 -11.35 1.65
CA LEU A 100 20.07 -10.21 1.39
C LEU A 100 19.62 -9.01 2.22
N VAL A 101 20.55 -8.40 2.95
CA VAL A 101 20.33 -7.15 3.67
C VAL A 101 21.34 -6.13 3.14
N MET A 102 20.96 -5.40 2.08
CA MET A 102 21.85 -4.43 1.44
C MET A 102 21.17 -3.07 1.27
N ALA A 103 21.94 -1.99 1.43
CA ALA A 103 21.52 -0.67 0.95
C ALA A 103 21.90 -0.53 -0.54
N PRO A 104 20.99 -0.06 -1.43
CA PRO A 104 19.69 0.55 -1.16
C PRO A 104 18.49 -0.43 -1.13
N LEU A 105 18.65 -1.69 -1.49
CA LEU A 105 17.58 -2.69 -1.72
C LEU A 105 16.69 -3.01 -0.50
N GLY A 106 17.19 -2.88 0.74
CA GLY A 106 16.46 -3.22 1.96
C GLY A 106 16.71 -4.67 2.40
N THR A 107 15.81 -5.22 3.22
CA THR A 107 15.80 -6.63 3.59
C THR A 107 15.01 -7.41 2.54
N VAL A 108 15.69 -8.23 1.75
CA VAL A 108 15.12 -9.00 0.64
C VAL A 108 15.12 -10.48 1.01
N THR A 109 13.98 -11.15 0.85
CA THR A 109 13.87 -12.59 1.09
C THR A 109 14.40 -13.40 -0.09
N ALA A 110 14.72 -14.67 0.10
CA ALA A 110 15.16 -15.54 -0.99
C ALA A 110 14.11 -15.64 -2.12
N MET A 111 12.81 -15.69 -1.76
CA MET A 111 11.73 -15.66 -2.76
C MET A 111 11.73 -14.36 -3.56
N GLU A 112 11.86 -13.22 -2.89
CA GLU A 112 11.87 -11.92 -3.58
C GLU A 112 13.04 -11.79 -4.54
N LEU A 113 14.22 -12.31 -4.17
CA LEU A 113 15.38 -12.35 -5.04
C LEU A 113 15.14 -13.26 -6.26
N ALA A 114 14.54 -14.43 -6.06
CA ALA A 114 14.18 -15.33 -7.15
C ALA A 114 13.17 -14.69 -8.12
N PHE A 115 12.12 -14.05 -7.59
CA PHE A 115 11.16 -13.31 -8.40
C PHE A 115 11.80 -12.15 -9.17
N ALA A 116 12.69 -11.38 -8.52
CA ALA A 116 13.43 -10.32 -9.19
C ALA A 116 14.32 -10.88 -10.31
N ALA A 117 15.04 -11.98 -10.08
CA ALA A 117 15.86 -12.63 -11.09
C ALA A 117 15.03 -13.15 -12.28
N MET A 118 13.89 -13.80 -12.01
CA MET A 118 12.95 -14.24 -13.05
C MET A 118 12.40 -13.07 -13.85
N PHE A 119 12.08 -11.95 -13.20
CA PHE A 119 11.60 -10.75 -13.88
C PHE A 119 12.67 -10.12 -14.77
N ILE A 120 13.92 -10.00 -14.29
CA ILE A 120 15.04 -9.55 -15.11
C ILE A 120 15.30 -10.50 -16.28
N ALA A 121 15.22 -11.81 -16.07
CA ALA A 121 15.33 -12.80 -17.13
C ALA A 121 14.23 -12.61 -18.20
N LEU A 122 12.98 -12.31 -17.79
CA LEU A 122 11.90 -11.98 -18.72
C LEU A 122 12.21 -10.72 -19.56
N LEU A 123 12.79 -9.68 -18.96
CA LEU A 123 13.15 -8.46 -19.69
C LEU A 123 14.29 -8.72 -20.69
N ILE A 124 15.32 -9.46 -20.29
CA ILE A 124 16.44 -9.85 -21.16
C ILE A 124 15.93 -10.73 -22.30
N TRP A 125 15.12 -11.74 -21.98
CA TRP A 125 14.44 -12.60 -22.96
C TRP A 125 13.63 -11.78 -23.97
N SER A 126 12.85 -10.82 -23.48
CA SER A 126 12.02 -9.96 -24.31
C SER A 126 12.85 -9.07 -25.23
N LEU A 127 13.87 -8.40 -24.68
CA LEU A 127 14.76 -7.56 -25.48
C LEU A 127 15.47 -8.38 -26.56
N GLY A 128 16.06 -9.53 -26.18
CA GLY A 128 16.78 -10.42 -27.08
C GLY A 128 15.90 -10.92 -28.24
N ASN A 129 14.69 -11.42 -27.93
CA ASN A 129 13.75 -11.89 -28.96
C ASN A 129 13.24 -10.74 -29.84
N TYR A 130 12.88 -9.59 -29.26
CA TYR A 130 12.44 -8.44 -30.04
C TYR A 130 13.52 -7.97 -31.03
N VAL A 131 14.78 -7.92 -30.59
CA VAL A 131 15.92 -7.55 -31.44
C VAL A 131 16.15 -8.60 -32.52
N TYR A 132 16.17 -9.89 -32.16
CA TYR A 132 16.33 -11.00 -33.10
C TYR A 132 15.25 -10.98 -34.20
N VAL A 133 13.97 -10.89 -33.81
CA VAL A 133 12.85 -10.84 -34.75
C VAL A 133 12.87 -9.58 -35.60
N SER A 134 13.29 -8.44 -35.05
CA SER A 134 13.37 -7.19 -35.82
C SER A 134 14.51 -7.21 -36.82
N PHE A 135 15.67 -7.78 -36.45
CA PHE A 135 16.83 -7.85 -37.34
C PHE A 135 16.63 -8.85 -38.47
N GLY A 136 15.85 -9.92 -38.26
CA GLY A 136 15.48 -10.85 -39.32
C GLY A 136 14.61 -10.25 -40.45
N HIS A 137 14.07 -9.05 -40.28
CA HIS A 137 13.26 -8.33 -41.27
C HIS A 137 13.93 -7.05 -41.82
N LEU A 138 15.23 -6.87 -41.58
CA LEU A 138 15.97 -5.65 -41.99
C LEU A 138 16.04 -5.40 -43.50
N HIS A 139 15.58 -6.32 -44.36
CA HIS A 139 15.60 -6.17 -45.83
C HIS A 139 14.72 -5.03 -46.37
N ILE A 140 13.95 -4.33 -45.53
CA ILE A 140 13.11 -3.18 -45.89
C ILE A 140 13.81 -1.89 -45.43
N HIS A 141 14.91 -1.53 -46.08
CA HIS A 141 15.59 -0.26 -45.82
C HIS A 141 14.85 0.90 -46.50
N LYS A 142 14.64 2.03 -45.79
CA LYS A 142 14.33 3.29 -46.47
C LYS A 142 15.53 3.65 -47.35
N GLN A 143 15.28 4.04 -48.61
CA GLN A 143 16.34 4.44 -49.54
C GLN A 143 17.24 5.50 -48.88
N GLY A 144 18.54 5.19 -48.74
CA GLY A 144 19.55 6.10 -48.17
C GLY A 144 19.92 5.91 -46.68
N GLU A 145 19.22 5.06 -45.91
CA GLU A 145 19.54 4.82 -44.49
C GLU A 145 20.61 3.72 -44.31
N LYS A 146 21.65 3.96 -43.48
CA LYS A 146 22.69 2.97 -43.22
C LYS A 146 22.16 1.85 -42.32
N VAL A 147 22.57 0.61 -42.57
CA VAL A 147 22.13 -0.58 -41.80
C VAL A 147 22.29 -0.41 -40.28
N TRP A 148 23.39 0.19 -39.82
CA TRP A 148 23.62 0.42 -38.39
C TRP A 148 22.64 1.43 -37.78
N GLN A 149 22.20 2.44 -38.54
CA GLN A 149 21.21 3.44 -38.10
C GLN A 149 19.86 2.77 -37.87
N THR A 150 19.43 1.91 -38.79
CA THR A 150 18.17 1.16 -38.65
C THR A 150 18.23 0.16 -37.49
N LYS A 151 19.38 -0.51 -37.28
CA LYS A 151 19.62 -1.37 -36.12
C LYS A 151 19.52 -0.57 -34.82
N PHE A 152 20.17 0.60 -34.75
CA PHE A 152 20.14 1.46 -33.58
C PHE A 152 18.71 1.96 -33.26
N ARG A 153 17.99 2.49 -34.26
CA ARG A 153 16.58 2.89 -34.12
C ARG A 153 15.71 1.76 -33.58
N THR A 154 15.93 0.55 -34.10
CA THR A 154 15.19 -0.64 -33.67
C THR A 154 15.45 -0.94 -32.21
N VAL A 155 16.71 -0.94 -31.76
CA VAL A 155 17.06 -1.17 -30.34
C VAL A 155 16.41 -0.10 -29.46
N SER A 156 16.53 1.18 -29.83
CA SER A 156 15.89 2.30 -29.10
C SER A 156 14.38 2.10 -28.97
N LEU A 157 13.68 1.68 -30.02
CA LEU A 157 12.25 1.37 -29.98
C LEU A 157 11.92 0.18 -29.06
N ARG A 158 12.72 -0.89 -29.12
CA ARG A 158 12.46 -2.10 -28.30
C ARG A 158 12.70 -1.85 -26.82
N LEU A 159 13.59 -0.93 -26.43
CA LEU A 159 13.74 -0.50 -25.05
C LEU A 159 12.44 0.09 -24.48
N GLY A 160 11.68 0.85 -25.29
CA GLY A 160 10.34 1.33 -24.92
C GLY A 160 9.35 0.20 -24.66
N TYR A 161 9.30 -0.83 -25.52
CA TYR A 161 8.42 -1.99 -25.30
C TYR A 161 8.77 -2.79 -24.05
N VAL A 162 10.06 -2.97 -23.76
CA VAL A 162 10.49 -3.63 -22.52
C VAL A 162 10.15 -2.77 -21.29
N GLY A 163 10.21 -1.44 -21.42
CA GLY A 163 9.72 -0.51 -20.40
C GLY A 163 8.22 -0.67 -20.10
N ASN A 164 7.41 -0.94 -21.13
CA ASN A 164 5.96 -1.19 -20.97
C ASN A 164 5.67 -2.46 -20.16
N ILE A 165 6.52 -3.48 -20.24
CA ILE A 165 6.42 -4.67 -19.36
C ILE A 165 6.56 -4.23 -17.90
N CYS A 166 7.54 -3.40 -17.57
CA CYS A 166 7.71 -2.88 -16.21
C CYS A 166 6.48 -2.08 -15.75
N TRP A 167 5.93 -1.26 -16.65
CA TRP A 167 4.75 -0.45 -16.39
C TRP A 167 3.47 -1.26 -16.15
N ALA A 168 3.32 -2.42 -16.81
CA ALA A 168 2.19 -3.32 -16.58
C ALA A 168 2.10 -3.78 -15.11
N PHE A 169 3.23 -3.82 -14.39
CA PHE A 169 3.27 -4.18 -12.98
C PHE A 169 3.41 -2.98 -12.02
N LEU A 170 3.69 -1.77 -12.52
CA LEU A 170 4.11 -0.62 -11.70
C LEU A 170 3.05 -0.12 -10.72
N PHE A 171 1.76 -0.22 -11.10
CA PHE A 171 0.64 0.32 -10.32
C PHE A 171 0.05 -0.66 -9.30
N PHE A 172 0.18 -1.98 -9.49
CA PHE A 172 -0.34 -2.94 -8.52
C PHE A 172 0.18 -2.71 -7.09
N PRO A 173 1.49 -2.48 -6.87
CA PRO A 173 2.02 -2.30 -5.52
C PRO A 173 1.54 -1.06 -4.77
N VAL A 174 0.92 -0.09 -5.46
CA VAL A 174 0.40 1.16 -4.86
C VAL A 174 -1.14 1.17 -4.71
N THR A 175 -1.80 0.07 -5.06
CA THR A 175 -3.26 -0.12 -4.90
C THR A 175 -3.60 -0.59 -3.47
N ARG A 176 -3.83 0.33 -2.54
CA ARG A 176 -3.92 0.01 -1.09
C ARG A 176 -5.10 -0.88 -0.73
N GLY A 177 -6.25 -0.66 -1.37
CA GLY A 177 -7.49 -1.41 -1.14
C GLY A 177 -7.76 -2.52 -2.15
N SER A 178 -6.83 -2.83 -3.06
CA SER A 178 -7.04 -3.86 -4.09
C SER A 178 -6.98 -5.28 -3.51
N SER A 179 -7.76 -6.19 -4.09
CA SER A 179 -7.75 -7.62 -3.77
C SER A 179 -6.46 -8.33 -4.19
N ILE A 180 -5.70 -7.77 -5.13
CA ILE A 180 -4.49 -8.40 -5.69
C ILE A 180 -3.40 -8.57 -4.62
N LEU A 181 -3.13 -7.55 -3.81
CA LEU A 181 -2.06 -7.63 -2.80
C LEU A 181 -2.33 -8.72 -1.74
N PRO A 182 -3.52 -8.78 -1.11
CA PRO A 182 -3.93 -9.89 -0.25
C PRO A 182 -3.82 -11.28 -0.86
N LEU A 183 -4.13 -11.44 -2.16
CA LEU A 183 -4.09 -12.72 -2.86
C LEU A 183 -2.67 -13.29 -2.92
N VAL A 184 -1.68 -12.42 -3.18
CA VAL A 184 -0.26 -12.79 -3.20
C VAL A 184 0.38 -12.76 -1.80
N GLY A 185 -0.41 -12.45 -0.76
CA GLY A 185 0.07 -12.39 0.62
C GLY A 185 0.91 -11.17 0.96
N LEU A 186 0.77 -10.09 0.18
CA LEU A 186 1.45 -8.81 0.42
C LEU A 186 0.52 -7.80 1.07
N THR A 187 1.10 -6.90 1.85
CA THR A 187 0.43 -5.68 2.35
C THR A 187 0.82 -4.49 1.47
N SER A 188 -0.02 -3.45 1.44
CA SER A 188 0.26 -2.21 0.70
C SER A 188 1.58 -1.55 1.11
N GLU A 189 1.98 -1.71 2.37
CA GLU A 189 3.22 -1.15 2.90
C GLU A 189 4.45 -1.92 2.41
N SER A 190 4.39 -3.25 2.49
CA SER A 190 5.48 -4.12 2.05
C SER A 190 5.66 -4.08 0.53
N SER A 191 4.62 -3.71 -0.22
CA SER A 191 4.65 -3.65 -1.68
C SER A 191 5.29 -2.37 -2.25
N ILE A 192 5.38 -1.27 -1.49
CA ILE A 192 5.97 0.01 -1.96
C ILE A 192 7.40 -0.17 -2.50
N LYS A 193 8.19 -1.09 -1.92
CA LYS A 193 9.55 -1.37 -2.42
C LYS A 193 9.55 -1.86 -3.88
N TYR A 194 8.55 -2.64 -4.28
CA TYR A 194 8.43 -3.11 -5.67
C TYR A 194 8.07 -1.98 -6.62
N HIS A 195 7.21 -1.04 -6.21
CA HIS A 195 6.95 0.17 -6.99
C HIS A 195 8.23 0.98 -7.21
N ILE A 196 9.06 1.14 -6.17
CA ILE A 196 10.36 1.82 -6.29
C ILE A 196 11.29 1.09 -7.27
N TRP A 197 11.41 -0.24 -7.17
CA TRP A 197 12.26 -1.03 -8.07
C TRP A 197 11.79 -0.96 -9.53
N LEU A 198 10.50 -1.19 -9.78
CA LEU A 198 9.89 -1.10 -11.11
C LEU A 198 9.96 0.32 -11.67
N GLY A 199 9.81 1.33 -10.80
CA GLY A 199 9.97 2.74 -11.15
C GLY A 199 11.38 3.05 -11.64
N HIS A 200 12.42 2.68 -10.89
CA HIS A 200 13.80 2.88 -11.33
C HIS A 200 14.10 2.15 -12.65
N LEU A 201 13.66 0.89 -12.76
CA LEU A 201 13.91 0.07 -13.94
C LEU A 201 13.23 0.62 -15.20
N SER A 202 11.95 0.99 -15.09
CA SER A 202 11.22 1.62 -16.20
C SER A 202 11.80 2.97 -16.60
N MET A 203 12.21 3.80 -15.63
CA MET A 203 12.83 5.09 -15.91
C MET A 203 14.15 4.97 -16.66
N ILE A 204 14.99 3.99 -16.32
CA ILE A 204 16.23 3.73 -17.06
C ILE A 204 15.93 3.32 -18.51
N LEU A 205 14.96 2.42 -18.72
CA LEU A 205 14.58 1.94 -20.05
C LEU A 205 13.98 3.06 -20.92
N PHE A 206 13.09 3.88 -20.36
CA PHE A 206 12.48 5.00 -21.07
C PHE A 206 13.45 6.15 -21.32
N ALA A 207 14.38 6.42 -20.40
CA ALA A 207 15.46 7.37 -20.64
C ALA A 207 16.36 6.90 -21.78
N ALA A 208 16.75 5.61 -21.79
CA ALA A 208 17.56 5.04 -22.86
C ALA A 208 16.81 5.04 -24.22
N HIS A 209 15.50 4.76 -24.21
CA HIS A 209 14.63 4.91 -25.38
C HIS A 209 14.64 6.35 -25.91
N THR A 210 14.39 7.34 -25.05
CA THR A 210 14.31 8.76 -25.42
C THR A 210 15.64 9.27 -25.96
N VAL A 211 16.74 9.06 -25.20
CA VAL A 211 18.09 9.45 -25.62
C VAL A 211 18.48 8.75 -26.94
N GLY A 212 18.14 7.46 -27.08
CA GLY A 212 18.38 6.71 -28.30
C GLY A 212 17.67 7.28 -29.52
N PHE A 213 16.43 7.78 -29.38
CA PHE A 213 15.71 8.43 -30.49
C PHE A 213 16.27 9.82 -30.80
N VAL A 214 16.58 10.64 -29.80
CA VAL A 214 17.22 11.95 -29.99
C VAL A 214 18.55 11.80 -30.71
N MET A 215 19.39 10.84 -30.30
CA MET A 215 20.66 10.54 -30.99
C MET A 215 20.45 10.05 -32.42
N TYR A 216 19.46 9.18 -32.64
CA TYR A 216 19.13 8.68 -33.97
C TYR A 216 18.74 9.83 -34.91
N TRP A 217 17.83 10.70 -34.48
CA TRP A 217 17.38 11.85 -35.26
C TRP A 217 18.48 12.88 -35.51
N ALA A 218 19.38 13.09 -34.54
CA ALA A 218 20.53 13.95 -34.72
C ALA A 218 21.48 13.43 -35.81
N VAL A 219 21.77 12.12 -35.81
CA VAL A 219 22.66 11.48 -36.79
C VAL A 219 22.04 11.39 -38.18
N THR A 220 20.72 11.20 -38.29
CA THR A 220 20.02 11.14 -39.59
C THR A 220 19.56 12.50 -40.09
N HIS A 221 19.87 13.59 -39.37
CA HIS A 221 19.42 14.96 -39.67
C HIS A 221 17.88 15.09 -39.73
N GLN A 222 17.16 14.34 -38.91
CA GLN A 222 15.70 14.30 -38.84
C GLN A 222 15.13 14.89 -37.53
N MET A 223 15.83 15.86 -36.95
CA MET A 223 15.42 16.49 -35.67
C MET A 223 14.02 17.10 -35.70
N ALA A 224 13.53 17.51 -36.87
CA ALA A 224 12.16 18.02 -37.04
C ALA A 224 11.08 17.00 -36.60
N LEU A 225 11.36 15.69 -36.66
CA LEU A 225 10.43 14.64 -36.21
C LEU A 225 10.13 14.72 -34.70
N MET A 226 11.00 15.34 -33.89
CA MET A 226 10.72 15.58 -32.47
C MET A 226 9.48 16.45 -32.25
N LEU A 227 9.21 17.35 -33.20
CA LEU A 227 8.09 18.29 -33.16
C LEU A 227 6.85 17.75 -33.90
N GLU A 228 6.88 16.49 -34.34
CA GLU A 228 5.79 15.91 -35.09
C GLU A 228 4.62 15.51 -34.18
N TRP A 229 3.44 16.06 -34.49
CA TRP A 229 2.15 15.63 -33.98
C TRP A 229 1.32 15.08 -35.13
N SER A 230 1.39 13.78 -35.35
CA SER A 230 0.69 13.14 -36.46
C SER A 230 -0.81 12.97 -36.17
N ARG A 231 -1.64 13.03 -37.23
CA ARG A 231 -3.07 12.69 -37.15
C ARG A 231 -3.31 11.18 -37.15
N THR A 232 -2.38 10.42 -37.73
CA THR A 232 -2.56 9.00 -38.06
C THR A 232 -1.69 8.07 -37.21
N TRP A 233 -0.64 8.60 -36.58
CA TRP A 233 0.29 7.84 -35.76
C TRP A 233 0.61 8.55 -34.45
N VAL A 234 1.43 7.90 -33.64
CA VAL A 234 1.90 8.38 -32.33
C VAL A 234 2.54 9.77 -32.39
N SER A 235 2.26 10.60 -31.38
CA SER A 235 2.84 11.95 -31.26
C SER A 235 4.20 11.89 -30.56
N ASN A 236 5.25 12.38 -31.23
CA ASN A 236 6.59 12.46 -30.64
C ASN A 236 6.65 13.58 -29.60
N VAL A 237 5.97 14.70 -29.84
CA VAL A 237 5.83 15.80 -28.87
C VAL A 237 5.21 15.31 -27.56
N ALA A 238 4.19 14.46 -27.62
CA ALA A 238 3.61 13.85 -26.42
C ALA A 238 4.63 12.98 -25.67
N GLY A 239 5.49 12.26 -26.40
CA GLY A 239 6.61 11.49 -25.83
C GLY A 239 7.63 12.37 -25.12
N GLU A 240 8.03 13.49 -25.72
CA GLU A 240 8.98 14.45 -25.12
C GLU A 240 8.40 15.09 -23.85
N ILE A 241 7.13 15.51 -23.87
CA ILE A 241 6.45 16.04 -22.68
C ILE A 241 6.42 14.97 -21.58
N ALA A 242 6.05 13.73 -21.91
CA ALA A 242 6.06 12.62 -20.97
C ALA A 242 7.48 12.38 -20.40
N ALA A 243 8.52 12.42 -21.23
CA ALA A 243 9.90 12.23 -20.80
C ALA A 243 10.36 13.32 -19.79
N VAL A 244 10.03 14.59 -20.04
CA VAL A 244 10.36 15.70 -19.12
C VAL A 244 9.64 15.53 -17.78
N LEU A 245 8.34 15.22 -17.81
CA LEU A 245 7.55 14.98 -16.59
C LEU A 245 8.10 13.78 -15.81
N ALA A 246 8.46 12.70 -16.50
CA ALA A 246 9.01 11.50 -15.90
C ALA A 246 10.38 11.76 -15.27
N LEU A 247 11.24 12.54 -15.92
CA LEU A 247 12.55 12.93 -15.38
C LEU A 247 12.40 13.76 -14.11
N ALA A 248 11.49 14.75 -14.11
CA ALA A 248 11.19 15.56 -12.93
C ALA A 248 10.72 14.70 -11.74
N MET A 249 9.78 13.77 -12.00
CA MET A 249 9.32 12.82 -10.99
C MET A 249 10.46 11.92 -10.49
N TRP A 250 11.33 11.44 -11.38
CA TRP A 250 12.40 10.51 -11.04
C TRP A 250 13.49 11.14 -10.18
N VAL A 251 13.95 12.34 -10.55
CA VAL A 251 14.97 13.10 -9.80
C VAL A 251 14.49 13.37 -8.38
N THR A 252 13.27 13.91 -8.25
CA THR A 252 12.69 14.25 -6.94
C THR A 252 12.34 13.04 -6.09
N SER A 253 12.13 11.87 -6.70
CA SER A 253 11.91 10.59 -6.01
C SER A 253 13.17 9.97 -5.42
N SER A 254 14.35 10.53 -5.73
CA SER A 254 15.62 10.06 -5.17
C SER A 254 15.63 10.08 -3.64
N TYR A 255 16.28 9.10 -3.03
CA TYR A 255 16.29 8.94 -1.57
C TYR A 255 16.77 10.21 -0.83
N ARG A 256 17.75 10.93 -1.37
CA ARG A 256 18.28 12.15 -0.73
C ARG A 256 17.25 13.29 -0.74
N ILE A 257 16.59 13.53 -1.88
CA ILE A 257 15.62 14.62 -2.03
C ILE A 257 14.36 14.27 -1.24
N ARG A 258 13.78 13.09 -1.45
CA ARG A 258 12.56 12.66 -0.74
C ARG A 258 12.66 12.75 0.78
N ARG A 259 13.84 12.47 1.34
CA ARG A 259 14.08 12.49 2.80
C ARG A 259 14.31 13.87 3.38
N LYS A 260 14.88 14.80 2.62
CA LYS A 260 15.15 16.18 3.08
C LYS A 260 14.05 17.16 2.69
N MET A 261 13.43 16.95 1.54
CA MET A 261 12.47 17.82 0.87
C MET A 261 11.23 17.02 0.47
N PHE A 262 10.51 16.50 1.47
CA PHE A 262 9.37 15.63 1.27
C PHE A 262 8.26 16.29 0.44
N GLU A 263 7.98 17.57 0.66
CA GLU A 263 6.92 18.30 -0.04
C GLU A 263 7.21 18.43 -1.54
N VAL A 264 8.47 18.74 -1.90
CA VAL A 264 8.89 18.82 -3.30
C VAL A 264 8.68 17.47 -3.98
N PHE A 265 9.14 16.38 -3.37
CA PHE A 265 8.84 15.03 -3.85
C PHE A 265 7.34 14.78 -3.99
N PHE A 266 6.55 15.07 -2.95
CA PHE A 266 5.13 14.74 -2.91
C PHE A 266 4.33 15.43 -4.01
N TYR A 267 4.59 16.73 -4.24
CA TYR A 267 3.90 17.51 -5.26
C TYR A 267 4.38 17.21 -6.67
N THR A 268 5.69 17.06 -6.91
CA THR A 268 6.19 16.68 -8.23
C THR A 268 5.75 15.28 -8.63
N HIS A 269 5.61 14.35 -7.68
CA HIS A 269 5.13 13.02 -7.99
C HIS A 269 3.67 13.02 -8.48
N GLN A 270 2.85 14.04 -8.15
CA GLN A 270 1.47 14.15 -8.68
C GLN A 270 1.43 14.39 -10.20
N LEU A 271 2.56 14.79 -10.81
CA LEU A 271 2.70 14.90 -12.26
C LEU A 271 2.48 13.56 -12.97
N TYR A 272 2.37 12.43 -12.25
CA TYR A 272 1.98 11.14 -12.82
C TYR A 272 0.68 11.21 -13.62
N ILE A 273 -0.26 12.08 -13.24
CA ILE A 273 -1.54 12.25 -13.95
C ILE A 273 -1.28 12.78 -15.36
N LEU A 274 -0.52 13.87 -15.47
CA LEU A 274 -0.14 14.47 -16.75
C LEU A 274 0.74 13.50 -17.55
N TYR A 275 1.68 12.83 -16.90
CA TYR A 275 2.50 11.81 -17.54
C TYR A 275 1.64 10.73 -18.18
N ILE A 276 0.63 10.18 -17.49
CA ILE A 276 -0.24 9.13 -18.05
C ILE A 276 -0.95 9.65 -19.31
N VAL A 277 -1.52 10.87 -19.28
CA VAL A 277 -2.19 11.45 -20.45
C VAL A 277 -1.24 11.52 -21.65
N PHE A 278 -0.06 12.11 -21.48
CA PHE A 278 0.91 12.26 -22.56
C PHE A 278 1.53 10.92 -23.00
N TYR A 279 1.74 9.99 -22.07
CA TYR A 279 2.18 8.63 -22.37
C TYR A 279 1.18 7.92 -23.27
N VAL A 280 -0.12 7.95 -22.95
CA VAL A 280 -1.15 7.26 -23.76
C VAL A 280 -1.27 7.93 -25.13
N LEU A 281 -1.19 9.27 -25.21
CA LEU A 281 -1.10 9.99 -26.49
C LEU A 281 0.14 9.64 -27.32
N HIS A 282 1.25 9.29 -26.66
CA HIS A 282 2.48 8.86 -27.30
C HIS A 282 2.47 7.38 -27.71
N VAL A 283 1.83 6.46 -26.98
CA VAL A 283 1.90 5.01 -27.30
C VAL A 283 0.66 4.46 -27.98
N GLY A 284 -0.50 5.11 -27.82
CA GLY A 284 -1.78 4.66 -28.37
C GLY A 284 -2.53 3.63 -27.54
N ALA A 285 -3.80 3.43 -27.91
CA ALA A 285 -4.76 2.57 -27.20
C ALA A 285 -4.34 1.10 -27.09
N ALA A 286 -3.72 0.54 -28.13
CA ALA A 286 -3.28 -0.85 -28.13
C ALA A 286 -2.20 -1.12 -27.06
N TYR A 287 -1.24 -0.20 -26.88
CA TYR A 287 -0.23 -0.31 -25.83
C TYR A 287 -0.77 0.11 -24.46
N PHE A 288 -1.73 1.02 -24.42
CA PHE A 288 -2.47 1.33 -23.20
C PHE A 288 -3.16 0.10 -22.62
N CYS A 289 -3.75 -0.77 -23.44
CA CYS A 289 -4.33 -2.04 -23.00
C CYS A 289 -3.33 -2.96 -22.27
N MET A 290 -2.01 -2.86 -22.55
CA MET A 290 -1.01 -3.66 -21.86
C MET A 290 -0.85 -3.27 -20.38
N ILE A 291 -1.05 -1.99 -20.07
CA ILE A 291 -0.87 -1.42 -18.72
C ILE A 291 -2.21 -1.12 -18.03
N LEU A 292 -3.30 -1.23 -18.78
CA LEU A 292 -4.67 -0.88 -18.38
C LEU A 292 -5.07 -1.48 -17.03
N PRO A 293 -4.87 -2.77 -16.71
CA PRO A 293 -5.32 -3.33 -15.43
C PRO A 293 -4.75 -2.64 -14.21
N GLY A 294 -3.45 -2.31 -14.24
CA GLY A 294 -2.78 -1.63 -13.14
C GLY A 294 -3.34 -0.23 -12.93
N ILE A 295 -3.49 0.54 -14.01
CA ILE A 295 -4.06 1.90 -13.99
C ILE A 295 -5.53 1.86 -13.56
N PHE A 296 -6.32 0.92 -14.09
CA PHE A 296 -7.74 0.81 -13.81
C PHE A 296 -8.01 0.53 -12.32
N LEU A 297 -7.31 -0.46 -11.75
CA LEU A 297 -7.43 -0.76 -10.32
C LEU A 297 -6.89 0.37 -9.44
N PHE A 298 -5.85 1.07 -9.87
CA PHE A 298 -5.33 2.25 -9.17
C PHE A 298 -6.31 3.42 -9.21
N ALA A 299 -6.99 3.64 -10.33
CA ALA A 299 -8.01 4.67 -10.46
C ALA A 299 -9.22 4.37 -9.55
N ILE A 300 -9.70 3.12 -9.50
CA ILE A 300 -10.72 2.68 -8.53
C ILE A 300 -10.23 2.95 -7.10
N ASP A 301 -9.06 2.44 -6.72
CA ASP A 301 -8.50 2.61 -5.36
C ASP A 301 -8.35 4.09 -4.98
N ARG A 302 -7.86 4.93 -5.89
CA ARG A 302 -7.72 6.38 -5.67
C ARG A 302 -9.07 7.06 -5.51
N TYR A 303 -10.05 6.76 -6.35
CA TYR A 303 -11.37 7.39 -6.27
C TYR A 303 -12.14 6.95 -5.02
N MET A 304 -12.04 5.68 -4.65
CA MET A 304 -12.65 5.14 -3.43
C MET A 304 -12.07 5.80 -2.17
N ARG A 305 -10.75 6.04 -2.13
CA ARG A 305 -10.11 6.84 -1.06
C ARG A 305 -10.63 8.27 -1.02
N PHE A 306 -10.77 8.92 -2.18
CA PHE A 306 -11.33 10.26 -2.26
C PHE A 306 -12.77 10.33 -1.72
N LEU A 307 -13.60 9.33 -2.00
CA LEU A 307 -14.95 9.23 -1.45
C LEU A 307 -14.92 8.96 0.06
N GLN A 308 -13.97 8.16 0.55
CA GLN A 308 -13.78 7.92 1.98
C GLN A 308 -13.39 9.21 2.72
N SER A 309 -12.46 9.98 2.14
CA SER A 309 -11.94 11.21 2.74
C SER A 309 -12.95 12.35 2.87
N GLN A 310 -14.07 12.30 2.14
CA GLN A 310 -15.14 13.28 2.26
C GLN A 310 -15.86 13.21 3.61
N ARG A 311 -15.70 12.10 4.35
CA ARG A 311 -16.28 11.95 5.70
C ARG A 311 -15.29 12.43 6.75
N ARG A 312 -15.79 13.23 7.69
CA ARG A 312 -15.05 13.66 8.88
C ARG A 312 -15.10 12.56 9.93
N ALA A 313 -13.94 12.25 10.49
CA ALA A 313 -13.80 11.28 11.56
C ALA A 313 -14.08 11.96 12.90
N ARG A 314 -14.92 11.33 13.72
CA ARG A 314 -15.20 11.77 15.08
C ARG A 314 -13.98 11.51 15.96
N LEU A 315 -13.26 12.58 16.30
CA LEU A 315 -12.17 12.59 17.27
C LEU A 315 -12.76 12.76 18.67
N ASP A 316 -12.49 11.81 19.57
CA ASP A 316 -13.03 11.82 20.93
C ASP A 316 -12.04 12.45 21.92
N SER A 317 -10.75 12.12 21.82
CA SER A 317 -9.71 12.68 22.71
C SER A 317 -8.32 12.74 22.08
N ALA A 318 -7.47 13.59 22.66
CA ALA A 318 -6.04 13.67 22.39
C ALA A 318 -5.26 13.60 23.71
N ARG A 319 -4.42 12.58 23.88
CA ARG A 319 -3.53 12.41 25.04
C ARG A 319 -2.14 12.91 24.70
N LEU A 320 -1.69 13.97 25.38
CA LEU A 320 -0.38 14.58 25.21
C LEU A 320 0.65 13.92 26.13
N LEU A 321 1.76 13.47 25.54
CA LEU A 321 2.87 12.85 26.26
C LEU A 321 3.98 13.87 26.53
N PRO A 322 4.72 13.74 27.65
CA PRO A 322 5.87 14.59 27.98
C PRO A 322 6.95 14.67 26.90
N CYS A 323 7.10 13.62 26.08
CA CYS A 323 8.02 13.61 24.93
C CYS A 323 7.57 14.47 23.73
N GLY A 324 6.43 15.14 23.82
CA GLY A 324 5.83 15.89 22.72
C GLY A 324 5.16 15.01 21.66
N SER A 325 4.87 13.75 21.98
CA SER A 325 4.00 12.88 21.17
C SER A 325 2.55 13.06 21.58
N VAL A 326 1.62 12.80 20.67
CA VAL A 326 0.18 12.86 20.93
C VAL A 326 -0.47 11.56 20.48
N GLU A 327 -1.27 10.94 21.34
CA GLU A 327 -2.18 9.87 20.96
C GLU A 327 -3.55 10.46 20.64
N LEU A 328 -4.04 10.25 19.41
CA LEU A 328 -5.37 10.64 18.98
C LEU A 328 -6.30 9.44 19.04
N THR A 329 -7.45 9.58 19.69
CA THR A 329 -8.46 8.53 19.80
C THR A 329 -9.74 8.93 19.08
N PHE A 330 -10.14 8.11 18.12
CA PHE A 330 -11.33 8.28 17.30
C PHE A 330 -12.42 7.29 17.70
N SER A 331 -13.67 7.68 17.47
CA SER A 331 -14.81 6.77 17.58
C SER A 331 -14.81 5.77 16.43
N LYS A 332 -15.08 4.50 16.73
CA LYS A 332 -15.11 3.37 15.79
C LYS A 332 -16.46 2.69 15.78
N SER A 333 -16.99 2.39 14.58
CA SER A 333 -18.19 1.57 14.45
C SER A 333 -17.89 0.08 14.76
N PRO A 334 -18.82 -0.67 15.39
CA PRO A 334 -18.62 -2.10 15.70
C PRO A 334 -18.28 -2.98 14.49
N GLY A 335 -18.78 -2.64 13.30
CA GLY A 335 -18.52 -3.38 12.06
C GLY A 335 -17.12 -3.20 11.46
N LEU A 336 -16.28 -2.31 12.03
CA LEU A 336 -14.92 -2.10 11.56
C LEU A 336 -13.95 -3.05 12.28
N TYR A 337 -13.41 -4.00 11.53
CA TYR A 337 -12.37 -4.92 11.97
C TYR A 337 -11.01 -4.56 11.38
N TYR A 338 -9.97 -4.49 12.21
CA TYR A 338 -8.59 -4.32 11.81
C TYR A 338 -7.68 -5.22 12.65
N ASN A 339 -6.56 -5.64 12.06
CA ASN A 339 -5.55 -6.42 12.80
C ASN A 339 -4.48 -5.49 13.36
N PRO A 340 -3.71 -5.93 14.38
CA PRO A 340 -2.54 -5.20 14.85
C PRO A 340 -1.57 -4.88 13.72
N THR A 341 -0.77 -3.83 13.92
CA THR A 341 0.14 -3.23 12.93
C THR A 341 -0.54 -2.58 11.73
N SER A 342 -1.86 -2.40 11.74
CA SER A 342 -2.56 -1.64 10.70
C SER A 342 -2.19 -0.16 10.74
N ILE A 343 -2.24 0.50 9.57
CA ILE A 343 -1.98 1.92 9.38
C ILE A 343 -3.28 2.65 9.03
N LEU A 344 -3.44 3.83 9.63
CA LEU A 344 -4.46 4.82 9.30
C LEU A 344 -3.79 6.05 8.69
N PHE A 345 -4.33 6.57 7.59
CA PHE A 345 -3.88 7.84 7.03
C PHE A 345 -4.75 8.97 7.56
N LEU A 346 -4.11 10.03 8.05
CA LEU A 346 -4.77 11.22 8.57
C LEU A 346 -4.55 12.40 7.63
N ASN A 347 -5.62 13.18 7.45
CA ASN A 347 -5.57 14.52 6.90
C ASN A 347 -6.23 15.48 7.88
N VAL A 348 -5.59 16.62 8.10
CA VAL A 348 -6.09 17.71 8.94
C VAL A 348 -6.17 18.95 8.05
N PRO A 349 -7.37 19.30 7.53
CA PRO A 349 -7.53 20.35 6.53
C PRO A 349 -7.02 21.73 6.96
N SER A 350 -7.04 22.04 8.26
CA SER A 350 -6.50 23.30 8.80
C SER A 350 -4.98 23.42 8.63
N ILE A 351 -4.27 22.29 8.57
CA ILE A 351 -2.81 22.26 8.38
C ILE A 351 -2.48 22.14 6.89
N SER A 352 -3.13 21.22 6.18
CA SER A 352 -2.93 21.01 4.74
C SER A 352 -4.12 20.27 4.13
N LYS A 353 -4.61 20.77 3.00
CA LYS A 353 -5.73 20.16 2.26
C LYS A 353 -5.34 18.90 1.47
N LEU A 354 -4.05 18.75 1.14
CA LEU A 354 -3.58 17.70 0.22
C LEU A 354 -2.69 16.64 0.89
N GLN A 355 -2.08 16.96 2.04
CA GLN A 355 -1.12 16.06 2.68
C GLN A 355 -1.84 14.99 3.52
N TRP A 356 -1.57 13.74 3.19
CA TRP A 356 -2.06 12.56 3.92
C TRP A 356 -0.91 11.87 4.63
N HIS A 357 -0.98 11.80 5.95
CA HIS A 357 0.07 11.25 6.79
C HIS A 357 -0.34 9.92 7.42
N PRO A 358 0.37 8.83 7.13
CA PRO A 358 0.14 7.51 7.74
C PRO A 358 0.68 7.41 9.16
N PHE A 359 -0.11 6.81 10.03
CA PHE A 359 0.24 6.47 11.40
C PHE A 359 -0.19 5.05 11.72
N THR A 360 0.65 4.32 12.44
CA THR A 360 0.30 2.99 12.94
C THR A 360 -0.74 3.10 14.03
N ILE A 361 -1.77 2.25 13.96
CA ILE A 361 -2.81 2.14 14.95
C ILE A 361 -2.21 1.50 16.20
N THR A 362 -2.39 2.15 17.35
CA THR A 362 -1.89 1.69 18.66
C THR A 362 -2.94 0.89 19.43
N SER A 363 -4.23 1.09 19.16
CA SER A 363 -5.33 0.33 19.77
C SER A 363 -5.41 -1.12 19.25
N SER A 364 -6.11 -1.98 19.99
CA SER A 364 -6.49 -3.33 19.52
C SER A 364 -7.97 -3.34 19.17
N CYS A 365 -8.33 -3.89 18.01
CA CYS A 365 -9.74 -3.94 17.58
C CYS A 365 -10.63 -4.79 18.52
N LYS A 366 -10.05 -5.79 19.19
CA LYS A 366 -10.78 -6.70 20.07
C LYS A 366 -10.93 -6.14 21.49
N MET A 367 -9.88 -5.48 21.98
CA MET A 367 -9.87 -4.81 23.28
C MET A 367 -10.68 -3.51 23.24
N ASP A 368 -10.43 -2.67 22.23
CA ASP A 368 -11.05 -1.36 22.03
C ASP A 368 -12.19 -1.47 21.00
N GLN A 369 -13.40 -1.85 21.43
CA GLN A 369 -14.52 -2.17 20.53
C GLN A 369 -15.08 -0.96 19.77
N ASP A 370 -15.09 0.19 20.41
CA ASP A 370 -15.72 1.46 20.00
C ASP A 370 -14.70 2.60 19.81
N LYS A 371 -13.41 2.30 20.00
CA LYS A 371 -12.31 3.27 19.86
C LYS A 371 -11.23 2.80 18.88
N LEU A 372 -10.55 3.76 18.29
CA LEU A 372 -9.37 3.54 17.45
C LEU A 372 -8.35 4.63 17.74
N SER A 373 -7.15 4.25 18.17
CA SER A 373 -6.09 5.18 18.58
C SER A 373 -4.87 5.12 17.67
N VAL A 374 -4.22 6.27 17.46
CA VAL A 374 -2.97 6.41 16.72
C VAL A 374 -2.01 7.33 17.47
N ALA A 375 -0.72 6.99 17.48
CA ALA A 375 0.30 7.83 18.10
C ALA A 375 1.09 8.63 17.06
N VAL A 376 1.16 9.95 17.26
CA VAL A 376 1.87 10.91 16.41
C VAL A 376 3.05 11.50 17.18
N LYS A 377 4.27 11.29 16.68
CA LYS A 377 5.48 11.93 17.23
C LYS A 377 5.80 13.22 16.48
N ARG A 378 6.14 14.28 17.22
CA ARG A 378 6.57 15.58 16.68
C ARG A 378 7.96 15.51 16.03
N LEU A 379 8.03 15.17 14.74
CA LEU A 379 9.29 14.99 14.00
C LEU A 379 9.42 15.85 12.73
N GLY A 380 8.31 16.24 12.10
CA GLY A 380 8.31 17.06 10.89
C GLY A 380 7.31 18.22 10.95
N ASN A 381 7.37 19.10 9.94
CA ASN A 381 6.59 20.33 9.88
C ASN A 381 5.09 20.11 10.11
N TRP A 382 4.49 19.11 9.44
CA TRP A 382 3.08 18.77 9.60
C TRP A 382 2.74 18.32 11.03
N SER A 383 3.51 17.35 11.57
CA SER A 383 3.29 16.84 12.93
C SER A 383 3.51 17.90 14.02
N GLN A 384 4.42 18.85 13.77
CA GLN A 384 4.68 19.96 14.69
C GLN A 384 3.50 20.93 14.73
N LYS A 385 2.96 21.30 13.56
CA LYS A 385 1.75 22.12 13.48
C LYS A 385 0.57 21.43 14.18
N LEU A 386 0.38 20.13 13.96
CA LEU A 386 -0.66 19.36 14.64
C LEU A 386 -0.54 19.41 16.16
N CYS A 387 0.66 19.16 16.70
CA CYS A 387 0.87 19.21 18.14
C CYS A 387 0.66 20.64 18.70
N GLN A 388 1.04 21.68 17.95
CA GLN A 388 0.83 23.07 18.33
C GLN A 388 -0.67 23.41 18.39
N GLU A 389 -1.43 23.08 17.35
CA GLU A 389 -2.89 23.27 17.28
C GLU A 389 -3.61 22.57 18.45
N ILE A 390 -3.24 21.33 18.77
CA ILE A 390 -3.84 20.59 19.89
C ILE A 390 -3.46 21.24 21.23
N SER A 391 -2.22 21.70 21.39
CA SER A 391 -1.74 22.31 22.62
C SER A 391 -2.35 23.69 22.88
N SER A 392 -2.79 24.40 21.84
CA SER A 392 -3.47 25.71 21.96
C SER A 392 -4.94 25.62 22.39
N SER A 393 -5.40 24.47 22.91
CA SER A 393 -6.75 24.26 23.47
C SER A 393 -7.89 24.57 22.50
N VAL A 394 -7.83 23.99 21.30
CA VAL A 394 -8.91 24.14 20.32
C VAL A 394 -10.08 23.24 20.71
N ASP A 395 -11.28 23.82 20.83
CA ASP A 395 -12.53 23.09 21.11
C ASP A 395 -12.86 22.02 20.04
N ARG A 396 -12.25 22.12 18.86
CA ARG A 396 -12.54 21.29 17.69
C ARG A 396 -11.34 21.13 16.76
N LEU A 397 -11.06 19.89 16.35
CA LEU A 397 -10.11 19.59 15.28
C LEU A 397 -10.80 18.77 14.18
N GLU A 398 -10.85 19.31 12.96
CA GLU A 398 -11.38 18.57 11.81
C GLU A 398 -10.34 17.57 11.30
N VAL A 399 -10.69 16.29 11.28
CA VAL A 399 -9.82 15.21 10.82
C VAL A 399 -10.56 14.34 9.81
N SER A 400 -9.93 14.08 8.67
CA SER A 400 -10.36 13.08 7.68
C SER A 400 -9.40 11.89 7.71
N VAL A 401 -9.93 10.69 7.46
CA VAL A 401 -9.14 9.45 7.58
C VAL A 401 -9.31 8.53 6.36
N GLU A 402 -8.23 7.82 5.98
CA GLU A 402 -8.27 6.69 5.04
C GLU A 402 -7.75 5.42 5.72
N GLY A 403 -8.35 4.26 5.40
CA GLY A 403 -8.01 2.97 6.01
C GLY A 403 -9.06 2.50 7.02
N PRO A 404 -8.70 1.62 7.97
CA PRO A 404 -7.38 1.06 8.24
C PRO A 404 -6.87 0.11 7.15
N TYR A 405 -5.56 0.13 6.90
CA TYR A 405 -4.86 -0.79 5.99
C TYR A 405 -3.88 -1.64 6.79
N GLY A 406 -3.92 -2.97 6.64
CA GLY A 406 -3.04 -3.82 7.45
C GLY A 406 -3.02 -5.27 7.01
N PRO A 407 -2.31 -6.13 7.76
CA PRO A 407 -2.20 -7.55 7.44
C PRO A 407 -3.56 -8.23 7.57
N ASN A 408 -3.75 -9.31 6.80
CA ASN A 408 -4.97 -10.11 6.86
C ASN A 408 -5.03 -11.04 8.10
N SER A 409 -3.92 -11.26 8.79
CA SER A 409 -3.87 -12.10 10.00
C SER A 409 -2.69 -11.76 10.90
N SER A 410 -2.87 -11.96 12.19
CA SER A 410 -1.87 -11.82 13.25
C SER A 410 -0.96 -13.06 13.30
N HIS A 411 0.00 -13.17 12.36
CA HIS A 411 0.90 -14.31 12.31
C HIS A 411 1.84 -14.42 13.52
N PHE A 412 2.06 -13.33 14.25
CA PHE A 412 2.94 -13.30 15.42
C PHE A 412 2.41 -14.12 16.61
N LEU A 413 1.10 -14.36 16.72
CA LEU A 413 0.51 -15.14 17.83
C LEU A 413 0.86 -16.64 17.81
N ARG A 414 1.58 -17.13 16.79
CA ARG A 414 1.93 -18.55 16.64
C ARG A 414 3.19 -18.97 17.40
N HIS A 415 4.03 -18.00 17.77
CA HIS A 415 5.35 -18.25 18.32
C HIS A 415 5.27 -18.49 19.83
N GLU A 416 6.20 -19.26 20.38
CA GLU A 416 6.29 -19.49 21.83
C GLU A 416 6.78 -18.23 22.58
N GLN A 417 7.72 -17.52 21.95
CA GLN A 417 8.29 -16.26 22.45
C GLN A 417 8.31 -15.21 21.33
N LEU A 418 8.04 -13.96 21.69
CA LEU A 418 8.12 -12.80 20.83
C LEU A 418 9.19 -11.84 21.33
N VAL A 419 10.11 -11.46 20.46
CA VAL A 419 11.10 -10.41 20.71
C VAL A 419 10.77 -9.20 19.83
N LEU A 420 10.37 -8.11 20.45
CA LEU A 420 9.93 -6.88 19.80
C LEU A 420 11.04 -5.83 19.94
N VAL A 421 11.75 -5.52 18.86
CA VAL A 421 12.88 -4.57 18.85
C VAL A 421 12.44 -3.24 18.24
N SER A 422 12.34 -2.20 19.07
CA SER A 422 11.81 -0.88 18.71
C SER A 422 12.87 0.22 18.82
N GLY A 423 12.81 1.19 17.91
CA GLY A 423 13.63 2.40 17.96
C GLY A 423 12.79 3.66 17.83
N GLY A 424 12.76 4.49 18.87
CA GLY A 424 12.00 5.74 18.92
C GLY A 424 10.50 5.52 18.68
N SER A 425 9.92 6.21 17.69
CA SER A 425 8.50 6.05 17.33
C SER A 425 8.14 4.68 16.75
N GLY A 426 9.13 3.82 16.48
CA GLY A 426 8.92 2.44 16.02
C GLY A 426 8.22 1.54 17.04
N ILE A 427 7.97 2.01 18.26
CA ILE A 427 7.20 1.27 19.27
C ILE A 427 5.70 1.16 18.95
N ALA A 428 5.14 2.08 18.15
CA ALA A 428 3.71 2.15 17.83
C ALA A 428 3.05 0.80 17.40
N PRO A 429 3.59 0.04 16.43
CA PRO A 429 3.03 -1.28 16.08
C PRO A 429 3.05 -2.29 17.23
N PHE A 430 4.04 -2.22 18.11
CA PHE A 430 4.18 -3.15 19.23
C PHE A 430 3.17 -2.88 20.33
N ILE A 431 2.72 -1.63 20.49
CA ILE A 431 1.63 -1.30 21.40
C ILE A 431 0.35 -2.06 21.01
N SER A 432 -0.02 -2.04 19.73
CA SER A 432 -1.19 -2.76 19.23
C SER A 432 -1.05 -4.28 19.35
N ILE A 433 0.15 -4.82 19.13
CA ILE A 433 0.44 -6.25 19.32
C ILE A 433 0.28 -6.64 20.80
N ILE A 434 0.86 -5.87 21.72
CA ILE A 434 0.81 -6.17 23.15
C ILE A 434 -0.63 -6.08 23.66
N ARG A 435 -1.39 -5.04 23.28
CA ARG A 435 -2.82 -4.92 23.64
C ARG A 435 -3.66 -6.08 23.11
N GLU A 436 -3.38 -6.57 21.90
CA GLU A 436 -4.03 -7.76 21.36
C GLU A 436 -3.72 -9.01 22.19
N ILE A 437 -2.45 -9.21 22.58
CA ILE A 437 -2.04 -10.36 23.41
C ILE A 437 -2.68 -10.26 24.79
N MET A 438 -2.74 -9.05 25.39
CA MET A 438 -3.41 -8.82 26.67
C MET A 438 -4.89 -9.20 26.62
N PHE A 439 -5.58 -8.90 25.52
CA PHE A 439 -6.96 -9.34 25.34
C PHE A 439 -7.05 -10.87 25.20
N GLU A 440 -6.20 -11.48 24.38
CA GLU A 440 -6.22 -12.94 24.19
C GLU A 440 -5.87 -13.71 25.48
N SER A 441 -5.00 -13.17 26.35
CA SER A 441 -4.65 -13.78 27.64
C SER A 441 -5.81 -13.81 28.64
N THR A 442 -6.85 -12.99 28.45
CA THR A 442 -8.06 -13.06 29.30
C THR A 442 -8.93 -14.27 28.99
N LYS A 443 -8.72 -14.94 27.85
CA LYS A 443 -9.53 -16.09 27.44
C LYS A 443 -9.11 -17.37 28.18
N PRO A 444 -10.06 -18.18 28.65
CA PRO A 444 -9.75 -19.46 29.28
C PRO A 444 -9.03 -20.39 28.29
N ASN A 445 -8.00 -21.09 28.77
CA ASN A 445 -7.16 -22.03 28.01
C ASN A 445 -6.31 -21.42 26.87
N TYR A 446 -6.07 -20.10 26.88
CA TYR A 446 -5.10 -19.47 25.98
C TYR A 446 -3.71 -19.42 26.61
N GLN A 447 -2.72 -20.02 25.96
CA GLN A 447 -1.32 -19.89 26.37
C GLN A 447 -0.70 -18.71 25.62
N ALA A 448 -0.57 -17.58 26.31
CA ALA A 448 0.01 -16.38 25.73
C ALA A 448 1.52 -16.55 25.48
N PRO A 449 2.06 -16.02 24.37
CA PRO A 449 3.49 -16.03 24.12
C PRO A 449 4.24 -15.18 25.14
N ARG A 450 5.47 -15.58 25.46
CA ARG A 450 6.40 -14.75 26.26
C ARG A 450 6.81 -13.54 25.45
N VAL A 451 6.72 -12.33 26.00
CA VAL A 451 7.01 -11.10 25.25
C VAL A 451 8.22 -10.38 25.85
N LEU A 452 9.28 -10.24 25.06
CA LEU A 452 10.42 -9.39 25.36
C LEU A 452 10.38 -8.15 24.46
N LEU A 453 10.14 -6.98 25.04
CA LEU A 453 10.14 -5.70 24.35
C LEU A 453 11.47 -4.98 24.60
N VAL A 454 12.29 -4.87 23.56
CA VAL A 454 13.57 -4.12 23.58
C VAL A 454 13.34 -2.77 22.91
N CYS A 455 13.39 -1.68 23.67
CA CYS A 455 13.15 -0.33 23.18
C CYS A 455 14.41 0.52 23.28
N ALA A 456 14.79 1.20 22.20
CA ALA A 456 15.86 2.18 22.21
C ALA A 456 15.31 3.60 22.00
N PHE A 457 15.54 4.46 22.99
CA PHE A 457 15.13 5.86 23.00
C PHE A 457 16.34 6.81 23.02
N LYS A 458 16.13 8.04 22.55
CA LYS A 458 17.18 9.06 22.62
C LYS A 458 17.27 9.65 24.04
N ASN A 459 16.12 9.97 24.59
CA ASN A 459 15.95 10.76 25.81
C ASN A 459 15.01 10.02 26.77
N SER A 460 15.12 10.25 28.08
CA SER A 460 14.26 9.67 29.11
C SER A 460 12.78 10.04 28.93
N ALA A 461 12.48 11.25 28.45
CA ALA A 461 11.11 11.69 28.18
C ALA A 461 10.35 10.75 27.21
N ASP A 462 11.07 10.12 26.26
CA ASP A 462 10.47 9.18 25.31
C ASP A 462 9.97 7.88 25.97
N LEU A 463 10.38 7.58 27.21
CA LEU A 463 9.85 6.45 28.00
C LEU A 463 8.34 6.56 28.21
N ALA A 464 7.77 7.76 28.21
CA ALA A 464 6.32 7.96 28.30
C ALA A 464 5.53 7.24 27.18
N MET A 465 6.18 6.89 26.07
CA MET A 465 5.56 6.06 25.04
C MET A 465 5.16 4.66 25.55
N LEU A 466 5.79 4.16 26.61
CA LEU A 466 5.43 2.90 27.26
C LEU A 466 4.09 3.00 28.00
N ASP A 467 3.70 4.19 28.47
CA ASP A 467 2.40 4.40 29.11
C ASP A 467 1.23 4.17 28.14
N LEU A 468 1.51 4.26 26.83
CA LEU A 468 0.53 3.91 25.80
C LEU A 468 0.25 2.41 25.69
N LEU A 469 1.02 1.54 26.35
CA LEU A 469 0.68 0.11 26.44
C LEU A 469 -0.64 -0.09 27.17
N LEU A 470 -0.95 0.79 28.13
CA LEU A 470 -2.21 0.80 28.84
C LEU A 470 -3.28 1.59 28.04
N PRO A 471 -4.50 1.04 27.90
CA PRO A 471 -5.62 1.75 27.28
C PRO A 471 -6.04 2.96 28.14
N ILE A 472 -6.80 3.88 27.53
CA ILE A 472 -7.35 5.05 28.23
C ILE A 472 -8.54 4.68 29.14
N ASN A 473 -9.24 3.57 28.83
CA ASN A 473 -10.42 3.13 29.58
C ASN A 473 -10.07 2.03 30.61
N ASP A 474 -10.77 2.08 31.75
CA ASP A 474 -10.67 1.21 32.94
C ASP A 474 -10.96 -0.28 32.73
N THR A 475 -10.91 -0.79 31.49
CA THR A 475 -10.90 -2.25 31.30
C THR A 475 -9.75 -2.83 32.12
N PRO A 476 -9.99 -3.80 33.02
CA PRO A 476 -8.98 -4.33 33.93
C PRO A 476 -7.91 -5.05 33.11
N ALA A 477 -6.95 -4.27 32.65
CA ALA A 477 -5.81 -4.69 31.87
C ALA A 477 -4.85 -5.39 32.82
N ASN A 478 -5.11 -6.68 33.07
CA ASN A 478 -4.35 -7.43 34.05
C ASN A 478 -2.99 -7.84 33.45
N ILE A 479 -2.04 -6.89 33.42
CA ILE A 479 -0.66 -7.10 32.96
C ILE A 479 -0.01 -8.28 33.70
N SER A 480 -0.43 -8.55 34.94
CA SER A 480 0.11 -9.65 35.76
C SER A 480 -0.04 -11.04 35.13
N GLN A 481 -1.00 -11.25 34.22
CA GLN A 481 -1.18 -12.50 33.50
C GLN A 481 -0.27 -12.62 32.27
N LEU A 482 0.32 -11.51 31.81
CA LEU A 482 1.22 -11.47 30.67
C LEU A 482 2.68 -11.60 31.15
N GLN A 483 3.43 -12.55 30.60
CA GLN A 483 4.88 -12.64 30.80
C GLN A 483 5.60 -11.60 29.92
N LEU A 484 5.41 -10.32 30.25
CA LEU A 484 6.01 -9.17 29.57
C LEU A 484 7.28 -8.72 30.30
N GLN A 485 8.39 -8.67 29.57
CA GLN A 485 9.65 -8.08 30.02
C GLN A 485 9.99 -6.92 29.07
N ILE A 486 10.27 -5.75 29.64
CA ILE A 486 10.62 -4.55 28.86
C ILE A 486 12.06 -4.14 29.20
N GLU A 487 12.93 -4.09 28.20
CA GLU A 487 14.27 -3.52 28.30
C GLU A 487 14.32 -2.19 27.54
N ALA A 488 14.34 -1.08 28.28
CA ALA A 488 14.38 0.27 27.72
C ALA A 488 15.78 0.86 27.82
N TYR A 489 16.38 1.18 26.68
CA TYR A 489 17.73 1.73 26.55
C TYR A 489 17.66 3.22 26.19
N ILE A 490 18.21 4.07 27.06
CA ILE A 490 18.35 5.52 26.83
C ILE A 490 19.77 5.79 26.33
N THR A 491 19.88 6.36 25.13
CA THR A 491 21.15 6.42 24.39
C THR A 491 21.94 7.72 24.53
N ARG A 492 21.37 8.78 25.11
CA ARG A 492 22.01 10.12 25.18
C ARG A 492 22.02 10.78 26.55
N GLU A 493 21.33 10.21 27.54
CA GLU A 493 21.22 10.79 28.87
C GLU A 493 21.80 9.83 29.90
N GLU A 494 22.51 10.41 30.87
CA GLU A 494 22.96 9.74 32.08
C GLU A 494 21.80 9.66 33.08
N GLU A 495 21.92 8.73 34.02
CA GLU A 495 20.90 8.51 35.05
C GLU A 495 20.75 9.79 35.89
N GLN A 496 19.60 10.45 35.77
CA GLN A 496 19.25 11.59 36.61
C GLN A 496 18.47 11.08 37.84
N PRO A 497 18.73 11.63 39.05
CA PRO A 497 17.91 11.34 40.22
C PRO A 497 16.46 11.72 39.91
N ILE A 498 15.53 10.86 40.32
CA ILE A 498 14.08 11.00 40.09
C ILE A 498 13.61 12.30 40.73
N ALA A 499 13.67 13.40 39.99
CA ALA A 499 12.84 14.56 40.29
C ALA A 499 11.42 14.17 39.92
N ASP A 500 10.49 14.33 40.86
CA ASP A 500 9.03 14.16 40.78
C ASP A 500 8.34 15.03 39.69
N ASN A 501 9.05 15.38 38.62
CA ASN A 501 8.50 16.03 37.43
C ASN A 501 7.99 15.00 36.42
N GLN A 502 7.24 13.99 36.88
CA GLN A 502 6.28 13.32 36.00
C GLN A 502 5.23 14.38 35.61
N LYS A 503 5.49 15.13 34.54
CA LYS A 503 4.42 15.86 33.86
C LYS A 503 3.35 14.83 33.52
N LEU A 504 2.24 14.89 34.24
CA LEU A 504 1.12 13.98 34.05
C LEU A 504 0.66 14.01 32.59
N LEU A 505 0.23 12.86 32.10
CA LEU A 505 -0.43 12.74 30.80
C LEU A 505 -1.62 13.70 30.78
N GLN A 506 -1.61 14.67 29.89
CA GLN A 506 -2.71 15.60 29.73
C GLN A 506 -3.64 15.07 28.64
N THR A 507 -4.87 14.73 29.01
CA THR A 507 -5.90 14.30 28.06
C THR A 507 -6.85 15.45 27.77
N ILE A 508 -6.94 15.84 26.50
CA ILE A 508 -7.91 16.81 25.99
C ILE A 508 -9.07 16.04 25.39
N TRP A 509 -10.30 16.36 25.80
CA TRP A 509 -11.53 15.78 25.28
C TRP A 509 -12.20 16.74 24.31
N PHE A 510 -12.63 16.22 23.15
CA PHE A 510 -13.28 17.03 22.12
C PHE A 510 -14.81 16.92 22.20
N LYS A 511 -15.51 18.02 21.89
CA LYS A 511 -16.97 18.04 21.85
C LYS A 511 -17.46 17.30 20.59
N PRO A 512 -18.44 16.38 20.72
CA PRO A 512 -18.98 15.67 19.56
C PRO A 512 -19.76 16.62 18.64
N ASN A 513 -19.59 16.46 17.33
CA ASN A 513 -20.32 17.20 16.31
C ASN A 513 -21.21 16.25 15.50
N GLN A 514 -22.42 16.67 15.14
CA GLN A 514 -23.35 15.89 14.31
C GLN A 514 -22.81 15.63 12.88
N LEU A 515 -21.89 16.46 12.39
CA LEU A 515 -21.26 16.29 11.08
C LEU A 515 -20.14 15.25 11.09
N ASP A 516 -19.64 14.86 12.27
CA ASP A 516 -18.53 13.93 12.40
C ASP A 516 -19.09 12.51 12.57
N SER A 517 -18.49 11.57 11.85
CA SER A 517 -18.93 10.17 11.82
C SER A 517 -17.89 9.25 12.46
N PRO A 518 -18.31 8.16 13.13
CA PRO A 518 -17.37 7.15 13.58
C PRO A 518 -16.65 6.54 12.38
N ILE A 519 -15.39 6.15 12.58
CA ILE A 519 -14.63 5.43 11.56
C ILE A 519 -15.34 4.10 11.28
N CYS A 520 -15.74 3.93 10.03
CA CYS A 520 -16.49 2.77 9.55
C CYS A 520 -15.80 2.13 8.35
N ALA A 521 -16.09 0.85 8.12
CA ALA A 521 -15.66 0.18 6.90
C ALA A 521 -16.32 0.86 5.70
N PHE A 522 -15.53 1.43 4.79
CA PHE A 522 -16.03 2.28 3.69
C PHE A 522 -17.15 1.62 2.84
N LEU A 523 -17.05 0.32 2.58
CA LEU A 523 -18.03 -0.48 1.84
C LEU A 523 -18.87 -1.43 2.75
N GLY A 524 -18.89 -1.19 4.07
CA GLY A 524 -19.61 -2.00 5.04
C GLY A 524 -18.99 -3.38 5.32
N GLN A 525 -19.76 -4.27 5.96
CA GLN A 525 -19.30 -5.60 6.40
C GLN A 525 -18.89 -6.52 5.23
N ASN A 526 -19.57 -6.35 4.08
CA ASN A 526 -19.35 -7.04 2.81
C ASN A 526 -18.44 -6.26 1.85
N ASN A 527 -17.46 -5.51 2.40
CA ASN A 527 -16.54 -4.65 1.65
C ASN A 527 -15.97 -5.30 0.37
N TRP A 528 -15.46 -6.53 0.50
CA TRP A 528 -14.89 -7.25 -0.64
C TRP A 528 -15.90 -7.48 -1.77
N LEU A 529 -17.14 -7.88 -1.47
CA LEU A 529 -18.14 -8.14 -2.52
C LEU A 529 -18.49 -6.86 -3.29
N TRP A 530 -18.67 -5.75 -2.57
CA TRP A 530 -18.91 -4.44 -3.21
C TRP A 530 -17.72 -3.97 -4.05
N LEU A 531 -16.49 -4.18 -3.58
CA LEU A 531 -15.30 -3.87 -4.38
C LEU A 531 -15.26 -4.73 -5.64
N GLY A 532 -15.57 -6.04 -5.53
CA GLY A 532 -15.68 -6.94 -6.68
C GLY A 532 -16.77 -6.50 -7.66
N ALA A 533 -17.92 -6.06 -7.16
CA ALA A 533 -19.01 -5.52 -7.95
C ALA A 533 -18.61 -4.24 -8.69
N ILE A 534 -17.90 -3.31 -8.03
CA ILE A 534 -17.38 -2.09 -8.66
C ILE A 534 -16.40 -2.44 -9.78
N ILE A 535 -15.43 -3.33 -9.51
CA ILE A 535 -14.44 -3.75 -10.51
C ILE A 535 -15.13 -4.39 -11.72
N ALA A 536 -16.04 -5.34 -11.50
CA ALA A 536 -16.73 -6.04 -12.57
C ALA A 536 -17.68 -5.12 -13.36
N SER A 537 -18.54 -4.37 -12.67
CA SER A 537 -19.52 -3.49 -13.32
C SER A 537 -18.85 -2.34 -14.09
N SER A 538 -17.85 -1.67 -13.52
CA SER A 538 -17.13 -0.60 -14.21
C SER A 538 -16.37 -1.11 -15.43
N PHE A 539 -15.74 -2.29 -15.35
CA PHE A 539 -15.00 -2.86 -16.47
C PHE A 539 -15.93 -3.35 -17.58
N ILE A 540 -17.03 -4.04 -17.26
CA ILE A 540 -18.04 -4.45 -18.24
C ILE A 540 -18.66 -3.22 -18.91
N MET A 541 -19.04 -2.21 -18.15
CA MET A 541 -19.58 -0.96 -18.68
C MET A 541 -18.56 -0.26 -19.59
N PHE A 542 -17.28 -0.22 -19.20
CA PHE A 542 -16.21 0.29 -20.06
C PHE A 542 -16.12 -0.47 -21.38
N LEU A 543 -16.12 -1.81 -21.37
CA LEU A 543 -16.08 -2.63 -22.60
C LEU A 543 -17.29 -2.39 -23.50
N LEU A 544 -18.49 -2.28 -22.93
CA LEU A 544 -19.72 -2.04 -23.69
C LEU A 544 -19.71 -0.66 -24.35
N ILE A 545 -19.42 0.39 -23.58
CA ILE A 545 -19.41 1.77 -24.12
C ILE A 545 -18.26 1.94 -25.12
N LEU A 546 -17.08 1.37 -24.84
CA LEU A 546 -15.98 1.34 -25.79
C LEU A 546 -16.39 0.70 -27.12
N GLY A 547 -17.07 -0.45 -27.06
CA GLY A 547 -17.60 -1.13 -28.23
C GLY A 547 -18.60 -0.29 -29.02
N ILE A 548 -19.51 0.40 -28.34
CA ILE A 548 -20.52 1.27 -28.95
C ILE A 548 -19.86 2.48 -29.62
N VAL A 549 -19.00 3.20 -28.90
CA VAL A 549 -18.32 4.40 -29.43
C VAL A 549 -17.42 4.03 -30.61
N THR A 550 -16.69 2.92 -30.50
CA THR A 550 -15.86 2.43 -31.62
C THR A 550 -16.70 2.06 -32.83
N ARG A 551 -17.79 1.29 -32.65
CA ARG A 551 -18.62 0.80 -33.76
C ARG A 551 -19.43 1.88 -34.46
N TYR A 552 -20.05 2.77 -33.70
CA TYR A 552 -21.06 3.71 -34.22
C TYR A 552 -20.53 5.11 -34.45
N TYR A 553 -19.42 5.50 -33.81
CA TYR A 553 -18.85 6.83 -33.95
C TYR A 553 -17.51 6.82 -34.69
N ILE A 554 -16.55 5.99 -34.26
CA ILE A 554 -15.19 6.01 -34.84
C ILE A 554 -15.12 5.23 -36.16
N TYR A 555 -15.62 3.99 -36.19
CA TYR A 555 -15.52 3.10 -37.35
C TYR A 555 -16.14 3.67 -38.63
N PRO A 556 -17.32 4.32 -38.61
CA PRO A 556 -17.90 4.92 -39.81
C PRO A 556 -17.05 6.06 -40.37
N ILE A 557 -16.40 6.84 -39.52
CA ILE A 557 -15.51 7.92 -39.96
C ILE A 557 -14.31 7.29 -40.68
N ASP A 558 -13.57 6.41 -40.00
CA ASP A 558 -12.36 5.77 -40.52
C ASP A 558 -12.54 4.98 -41.82
N HIS A 559 -13.70 4.33 -42.02
CA HIS A 559 -13.88 3.35 -43.10
C HIS A 559 -14.92 3.75 -44.16
N ASN A 560 -15.86 4.65 -43.87
CA ASN A 560 -16.93 5.01 -44.80
C ASN A 560 -16.81 6.43 -45.37
N THR A 561 -16.03 7.32 -44.76
CA THR A 561 -15.99 8.76 -45.14
C THR A 561 -14.71 9.20 -45.84
N GLU A 562 -13.78 8.29 -46.17
CA GLU A 562 -12.41 8.57 -46.64
C GLU A 562 -11.55 9.42 -45.69
N GLU A 563 -12.11 9.92 -44.58
CA GLU A 563 -11.41 10.64 -43.52
C GLU A 563 -10.89 9.68 -42.44
N ILE A 564 -9.66 9.92 -41.95
CA ILE A 564 -9.09 9.17 -40.84
C ILE A 564 -9.40 9.89 -39.53
N TYR A 565 -10.06 9.19 -38.61
CA TYR A 565 -10.32 9.65 -37.26
C TYR A 565 -9.01 9.94 -36.53
N HIS A 566 -8.92 11.15 -35.98
CA HIS A 566 -7.66 11.62 -35.42
C HIS A 566 -7.21 10.76 -34.23
N PHE A 567 -6.00 10.24 -34.31
CA PHE A 567 -5.41 9.32 -33.33
C PHE A 567 -5.50 9.83 -31.88
N SER A 568 -5.16 11.11 -31.64
CA SER A 568 -5.26 11.72 -30.31
C SER A 568 -6.69 11.72 -29.75
N PHE A 569 -7.72 11.99 -30.55
CA PHE A 569 -9.10 11.99 -30.06
C PHE A 569 -9.56 10.58 -29.73
N PHE A 570 -9.14 9.58 -30.51
CA PHE A 570 -9.45 8.18 -30.25
C PHE A 570 -8.95 7.76 -28.87
N VAL A 571 -7.69 8.09 -28.59
CA VAL A 571 -7.05 7.80 -27.32
C VAL A 571 -7.69 8.57 -26.15
N LEU A 572 -8.05 9.83 -26.35
CA LEU A 572 -8.71 10.63 -25.32
C LEU A 572 -10.11 10.10 -24.98
N TRP A 573 -10.84 9.57 -25.96
CA TRP A 573 -12.12 8.88 -25.71
C TRP A 573 -11.92 7.67 -24.81
N ASP A 574 -10.94 6.82 -25.09
CA ASP A 574 -10.67 5.63 -24.26
C ASP A 574 -10.36 6.02 -22.81
N MET A 575 -9.55 7.07 -22.60
CA MET A 575 -9.24 7.59 -21.26
C MET A 575 -10.47 8.17 -20.57
N PHE A 576 -11.28 8.95 -21.29
CA PHE A 576 -12.50 9.55 -20.76
C PHE A 576 -13.51 8.47 -20.33
N LEU A 577 -13.76 7.49 -21.21
CA LEU A 577 -14.69 6.38 -20.96
C LEU A 577 -14.25 5.56 -19.74
N LEU A 578 -12.95 5.27 -19.62
CA LEU A 578 -12.40 4.58 -18.45
C LEU A 578 -12.72 5.34 -17.15
N CYS A 579 -12.41 6.63 -17.11
CA CYS A 579 -12.64 7.46 -15.92
C CYS A 579 -14.14 7.58 -15.59
N ALA A 580 -14.98 7.85 -16.61
CA ALA A 580 -16.41 7.98 -16.46
C ALA A 580 -17.03 6.70 -15.89
N CYS A 581 -16.66 5.54 -16.43
CA CYS A 581 -17.16 4.25 -15.97
C CYS A 581 -16.80 3.94 -14.52
N ILE A 582 -15.57 4.22 -14.12
CA ILE A 582 -15.10 4.05 -12.74
C ILE A 582 -15.87 4.97 -11.79
N PHE A 583 -16.02 6.25 -12.15
CA PHE A 583 -16.69 7.24 -11.31
C PHE A 583 -18.18 6.93 -11.15
N LEU A 584 -18.87 6.56 -12.23
CA LEU A 584 -20.29 6.21 -12.18
C LEU A 584 -20.54 4.98 -11.30
N ALA A 585 -19.83 3.88 -11.54
CA ALA A 585 -20.02 2.64 -10.77
C ALA A 585 -19.68 2.82 -9.29
N SER A 586 -18.55 3.47 -8.99
CA SER A 586 -18.11 3.70 -7.61
C SER A 586 -19.02 4.68 -6.86
N SER A 587 -19.49 5.75 -7.52
CA SER A 587 -20.42 6.71 -6.94
C SER A 587 -21.78 6.08 -6.63
N ALA A 588 -22.29 5.26 -7.56
CA ALA A 588 -23.57 4.57 -7.37
C ALA A 588 -23.53 3.68 -6.12
N VAL A 589 -22.47 2.88 -5.97
CA VAL A 589 -22.29 2.03 -4.78
C VAL A 589 -22.11 2.87 -3.51
N PHE A 590 -21.31 3.93 -3.56
CA PHE A 590 -21.08 4.80 -2.41
C PHE A 590 -22.38 5.49 -1.92
N LEU A 591 -23.18 6.03 -2.84
CA LEU A 591 -24.45 6.67 -2.52
C LEU A 591 -25.47 5.66 -1.97
N PHE A 592 -25.53 4.46 -2.54
CA PHE A 592 -26.37 3.38 -2.05
C PHE A 592 -26.02 3.02 -0.59
N ARG A 593 -24.73 2.83 -0.30
CA ARG A 593 -24.24 2.53 1.05
C ARG A 593 -24.44 3.67 2.03
N LYS A 594 -24.26 4.92 1.58
CA LYS A 594 -24.51 6.11 2.41
C LYS A 594 -25.99 6.17 2.83
N LYS A 595 -26.92 5.86 1.92
CA LYS A 595 -28.36 5.82 2.20
C LYS A 595 -28.72 4.72 3.19
N GLU A 596 -28.16 3.52 3.03
CA GLU A 596 -28.36 2.39 3.93
C GLU A 596 -27.92 2.71 5.36
N HIS A 597 -26.70 3.24 5.54
CA HIS A 597 -26.18 3.63 6.85
C HIS A 597 -26.97 4.78 7.50
N ALA A 598 -27.51 5.71 6.72
CA ALA A 598 -28.36 6.77 7.25
C ALA A 598 -29.69 6.22 7.79
N THR A 599 -30.25 5.19 7.15
CA THR A 599 -31.47 4.50 7.61
C THR A 599 -31.20 3.69 8.87
N GLU A 600 -30.11 2.91 8.90
CA GLU A 600 -29.68 2.15 10.08
C GLU A 600 -29.40 3.07 11.28
N GLY A 601 -28.69 4.18 11.07
CA GLY A 601 -28.38 5.15 12.12
C GLY A 601 -29.62 5.82 12.74
N LYS A 602 -30.64 6.13 11.92
CA LYS A 602 -31.93 6.63 12.42
C LYS A 602 -32.68 5.58 13.24
N GLN A 603 -32.57 4.31 12.87
CA GLN A 603 -33.24 3.23 13.59
C GLN A 603 -32.57 2.95 14.95
N ILE A 604 -31.24 3.08 15.03
CA ILE A 604 -30.46 2.94 16.27
C ILE A 604 -30.72 4.12 17.24
N GLN A 605 -30.75 5.37 16.74
CA GLN A 605 -31.09 6.54 17.58
C GLN A 605 -32.51 6.49 18.16
N ASN A 606 -33.46 5.84 17.47
CA ASN A 606 -34.82 5.68 17.96
C ASN A 606 -34.98 4.54 19.00
N LEU A 607 -33.96 3.69 19.17
CA LEU A 607 -33.93 2.57 20.13
C LEU A 607 -33.06 2.85 21.36
N GLU A 608 -32.17 3.85 21.30
CA GLU A 608 -31.43 4.32 22.46
C GLU A 608 -32.36 5.12 23.38
N VAL A 609 -32.82 4.46 24.45
CA VAL A 609 -33.37 5.14 25.65
C VAL A 609 -32.33 6.18 26.09
N PRO A 610 -32.72 7.44 26.38
CA PRO A 610 -31.78 8.46 26.80
C PRO A 610 -31.02 7.96 28.03
N THR A 611 -29.73 7.71 27.85
CA THR A 611 -28.81 7.43 28.96
C THR A 611 -28.85 8.65 29.88
N PRO A 612 -28.91 8.49 31.22
CA PRO A 612 -29.10 9.61 32.13
C PRO A 612 -28.03 10.67 31.86
N THR A 613 -28.49 11.91 31.69
CA THR A 613 -27.64 13.10 31.56
C THR A 613 -26.61 13.05 32.69
N PRO A 614 -25.30 12.91 32.41
CA PRO A 614 -24.32 13.07 33.47
C PRO A 614 -24.42 14.53 33.91
N SER A 615 -24.64 14.74 35.20
CA SER A 615 -24.82 16.08 35.77
C SER A 615 -23.62 16.98 35.45
N PRO A 616 -23.80 18.31 35.40
CA PRO A 616 -22.73 19.26 35.07
C PRO A 616 -21.50 19.17 36.00
N GLY A 617 -21.63 18.52 37.15
CA GLY A 617 -20.55 18.26 38.10
C GLY A 617 -19.63 17.08 37.75
N SER A 618 -19.83 16.40 36.61
CA SER A 618 -18.97 15.30 36.15
C SER A 618 -17.81 15.74 35.26
N TRP A 619 -17.78 17.01 34.85
CA TRP A 619 -16.74 17.56 33.96
C TRP A 619 -15.42 17.86 34.68
N PHE A 620 -15.44 17.82 36.02
CA PHE A 620 -14.27 17.91 36.88
C PHE A 620 -14.35 16.83 37.95
N ARG A 621 -14.08 15.58 37.57
CA ARG A 621 -13.89 14.51 38.55
C ARG A 621 -12.44 14.03 38.51
N ASN A 622 -11.59 14.74 39.26
CA ASN A 622 -10.28 14.28 39.73
C ASN A 622 -10.43 13.23 40.84
N ALA A 623 -11.30 12.23 40.66
CA ALA A 623 -11.52 11.20 41.66
C ALA A 623 -11.55 9.84 40.98
N ASP A 624 -10.35 9.27 40.79
CA ASP A 624 -10.05 7.83 40.78
C ASP A 624 -8.54 7.63 41.05
N ARG A 625 -8.05 8.22 42.16
CA ARG A 625 -6.61 8.24 42.50
C ARG A 625 -6.08 6.92 43.09
N GLU A 626 -6.93 5.91 43.33
CA GLU A 626 -6.49 4.67 43.98
C GLU A 626 -6.46 3.42 43.08
N LEU A 627 -7.33 3.31 42.07
CA LEU A 627 -7.34 2.13 41.16
C LEU A 627 -6.32 2.21 40.02
N GLU A 628 -5.89 3.41 39.59
CA GLU A 628 -4.90 3.59 38.52
C GLU A 628 -3.50 3.02 38.87
N SER A 629 -3.24 2.78 40.16
CA SER A 629 -1.89 2.44 40.64
C SER A 629 -1.41 1.03 40.26
N LEU A 630 -2.30 0.03 40.17
CA LEU A 630 -1.91 -1.38 40.00
C LEU A 630 -1.38 -1.74 38.59
N PRO A 631 -2.04 -1.34 37.48
CA PRO A 631 -1.53 -1.62 36.13
C PRO A 631 -0.24 -0.85 35.84
N HIS A 632 -0.18 0.42 36.27
CA HIS A 632 1.03 1.23 36.15
C HIS A 632 2.19 0.66 36.97
N ARG A 633 1.95 0.20 38.20
CA ARG A 633 2.98 -0.46 39.02
C ARG A 633 3.47 -1.77 38.39
N SER A 634 2.57 -2.56 37.80
CA SER A 634 2.94 -3.79 37.08
C SER A 634 3.80 -3.49 35.85
N LEU A 635 3.48 -2.43 35.10
CA LEU A 635 4.28 -1.98 33.96
C LEU A 635 5.67 -1.49 34.39
N VAL A 636 5.76 -0.73 35.47
CA VAL A 636 7.04 -0.28 36.04
C VAL A 636 7.89 -1.46 36.51
N GLN A 637 7.29 -2.46 37.18
CA GLN A 637 7.98 -3.69 37.59
C GLN A 637 8.48 -4.52 36.41
N ALA A 638 7.74 -4.54 35.30
CA ALA A 638 8.15 -5.21 34.06
C ALA A 638 9.25 -4.46 33.29
N THR A 639 9.53 -3.20 33.63
CA THR A 639 10.44 -2.32 32.89
C THR A 639 11.80 -2.18 33.55
N LYS A 640 12.84 -2.60 32.84
CA LYS A 640 14.23 -2.37 33.18
C LYS A 640 14.80 -1.27 32.30
N VAL A 641 15.25 -0.18 32.92
CA VAL A 641 15.83 0.98 32.21
C VAL A 641 17.36 0.92 32.27
N HIS A 642 18.00 1.15 31.13
CA HIS A 642 19.44 1.18 30.96
C HIS A 642 19.85 2.56 30.41
N PHE A 643 20.63 3.33 31.17
CA PHE A 643 21.14 4.64 30.77
C PHE A 643 22.48 4.54 30.05
N CYS A 644 22.76 5.50 29.17
CA CYS A 644 23.97 5.60 28.35
C CYS A 644 24.38 4.31 27.60
N ALA A 645 23.44 3.43 27.31
CA ALA A 645 23.69 2.12 26.72
C ALA A 645 22.92 1.95 25.40
N ARG A 646 23.48 1.14 24.50
CA ARG A 646 22.76 0.60 23.35
C ARG A 646 22.49 -0.88 23.57
N PRO A 647 21.35 -1.41 23.10
CA PRO A 647 21.06 -2.82 23.23
C PRO A 647 22.10 -3.65 22.47
N ASP A 648 22.72 -4.61 23.14
CA ASP A 648 23.50 -5.66 22.47
C ASP A 648 22.52 -6.67 21.86
N LEU A 649 22.00 -6.31 20.69
CA LEU A 649 20.98 -7.11 19.98
C LEU A 649 21.48 -8.52 19.67
N LYS A 650 22.79 -8.71 19.49
CA LYS A 650 23.37 -10.01 19.23
C LYS A 650 23.22 -10.89 20.45
N ARG A 651 23.67 -10.41 21.61
CA ARG A 651 23.56 -11.14 22.88
C ARG A 651 22.11 -11.42 23.25
N ILE A 652 21.24 -10.40 23.22
CA ILE A 652 19.83 -10.53 23.61
C ILE A 652 19.11 -11.59 22.77
N LEU A 653 19.35 -11.62 21.45
CA LEU A 653 18.71 -12.59 20.56
C LEU A 653 19.29 -14.01 20.73
N PHE A 654 20.57 -14.16 21.04
CA PHE A 654 21.16 -15.48 21.30
C PHE A 654 20.81 -16.05 22.68
N ASP A 655 20.53 -15.19 23.66
CA ASP A 655 20.12 -15.62 25.00
C ASP A 655 18.66 -16.17 25.02
N CYS A 656 17.90 -16.00 23.94
CA CYS A 656 16.55 -16.54 23.78
C CYS A 656 16.56 -18.06 23.53
N LYS A 657 16.29 -18.84 24.59
CA LYS A 657 16.31 -20.33 24.57
C LYS A 657 15.01 -21.00 24.08
N ALA A 658 13.97 -20.24 23.74
CA ALA A 658 12.70 -20.82 23.30
C ALA A 658 12.83 -21.54 21.95
N SER A 659 11.97 -22.53 21.72
CA SER A 659 12.04 -23.40 20.54
C SER A 659 11.58 -22.70 19.25
N ASP A 660 10.65 -21.75 19.37
CA ASP A 660 10.11 -20.94 18.27
C ASP A 660 9.98 -19.47 18.71
N VAL A 661 10.88 -18.62 18.19
CA VAL A 661 10.96 -17.20 18.56
C VAL A 661 10.61 -16.31 17.36
N GLY A 662 9.52 -15.55 17.47
CA GLY A 662 9.19 -14.50 16.52
C GLY A 662 9.94 -13.21 16.83
N VAL A 663 10.78 -12.72 15.91
CA VAL A 663 11.54 -11.47 16.09
C VAL A 663 10.96 -10.40 15.18
N LEU A 664 10.37 -9.35 15.78
CA LEU A 664 9.85 -8.21 15.04
C LEU A 664 10.68 -6.97 15.28
N ALA A 665 11.06 -6.25 14.21
CA ALA A 665 11.84 -5.02 14.34
C ALA A 665 11.18 -3.83 13.63
N CYS A 666 11.04 -2.71 14.35
CA CYS A 666 10.48 -1.46 13.82
C CYS A 666 11.28 -0.23 14.27
N GLY A 667 11.60 0.66 13.33
CA GLY A 667 12.40 1.86 13.60
C GLY A 667 13.52 2.11 12.58
N PRO A 668 14.65 2.72 13.00
CA PRO A 668 15.74 3.11 12.10
C PRO A 668 16.24 1.97 11.21
N ARG A 669 16.53 2.28 9.94
CA ARG A 669 16.97 1.29 8.94
C ARG A 669 18.18 0.47 9.39
N LYS A 670 19.19 1.11 10.00
CA LYS A 670 20.41 0.45 10.48
C LYS A 670 20.10 -0.64 11.51
N MET A 671 19.26 -0.33 12.50
CA MET A 671 18.83 -1.26 13.54
C MET A 671 18.07 -2.46 12.93
N ARG A 672 17.11 -2.20 12.04
CA ARG A 672 16.35 -3.29 11.39
C ARG A 672 17.25 -4.20 10.54
N HIS A 673 18.23 -3.63 9.85
CA HIS A 673 19.21 -4.41 9.08
C HIS A 673 20.10 -5.26 9.99
N GLU A 674 20.50 -4.74 11.14
CA GLU A 674 21.29 -5.47 12.12
C GLU A 674 20.53 -6.67 12.69
N VAL A 675 19.29 -6.46 13.16
CA VAL A 675 18.42 -7.56 13.61
C VAL A 675 18.22 -8.60 12.51
N ALA A 676 17.91 -8.15 11.28
CA ALA A 676 17.75 -9.06 10.14
C ALA A 676 19.01 -9.88 9.87
N LYS A 677 20.19 -9.26 9.95
CA LYS A 677 21.48 -9.93 9.75
C LYS A 677 21.74 -10.99 10.81
N ILE A 678 21.45 -10.67 12.08
CA ILE A 678 21.59 -11.62 13.20
C ILE A 678 20.68 -12.83 12.98
N CYS A 679 19.39 -12.62 12.68
CA CYS A 679 18.45 -13.70 12.41
C CYS A 679 18.80 -14.51 11.14
N SER A 680 19.53 -13.94 10.18
CA SER A 680 19.97 -14.64 8.96
C SER A 680 21.28 -15.41 9.11
N SER A 681 22.01 -15.25 10.22
CA SER A 681 23.40 -15.73 10.36
C SER A 681 23.58 -17.25 10.51
N GLY A 682 22.51 -18.04 10.42
CA GLY A 682 22.54 -19.51 10.50
C GLY A 682 22.86 -20.08 11.89
N MET A 683 23.25 -19.25 12.86
CA MET A 683 23.59 -19.67 14.22
C MET A 683 22.38 -19.76 15.18
N ALA A 684 21.17 -19.41 14.72
CA ALA A 684 19.94 -19.44 15.52
C ALA A 684 18.74 -19.83 14.65
N ASP A 685 18.56 -21.15 14.43
CA ASP A 685 17.50 -21.68 13.57
C ASP A 685 16.07 -21.50 14.13
N ASN A 686 15.96 -21.23 15.43
CA ASN A 686 14.72 -20.94 16.15
C ASN A 686 14.19 -19.51 15.94
N LEU A 687 14.96 -18.59 15.31
CA LEU A 687 14.55 -17.20 15.11
C LEU A 687 13.81 -16.99 13.79
N HIS A 688 12.60 -16.44 13.88
CA HIS A 688 11.76 -16.07 12.74
C HIS A 688 11.60 -14.55 12.64
N PHE A 689 12.37 -13.92 11.74
CA PHE A 689 12.38 -12.48 11.58
C PHE A 689 11.23 -11.94 10.71
N GLU A 690 10.56 -10.90 11.21
CA GLU A 690 9.60 -10.09 10.47
C GLU A 690 9.91 -8.59 10.64
N SER A 691 10.25 -7.90 9.55
CA SER A 691 10.45 -6.44 9.60
C SER A 691 9.11 -5.73 9.44
N ILE A 692 8.63 -5.06 10.49
CA ILE A 692 7.56 -4.08 10.37
C ILE A 692 8.21 -2.76 9.98
N SER A 693 8.07 -2.37 8.71
CA SER A 693 8.60 -1.08 8.31
C SER A 693 7.71 -0.32 7.39
N PHE A 694 7.54 0.91 7.79
CA PHE A 694 6.97 1.94 7.00
C PHE A 694 8.02 3.05 6.85
N ASN A 695 8.80 2.97 5.77
CA ASN A 695 9.79 3.98 5.41
C ASN A 695 9.20 4.84 4.29
N TRP A 696 8.88 6.10 4.58
CA TRP A 696 8.89 7.14 3.53
C TRP A 696 10.34 7.55 3.24
#